data_AF-A0A496Z0C8-F1
#
_entry.id   AF-A0A496Z0C8-F1
#
_cell.length_a   1.000
_cell.length_b   1.000
_cell.length_c   1.000
_cell.angle_alpha   90.00
_cell.angle_beta   90.00
_cell.angle_gamma   90.00
#
_symmetry.space_group_name_H-M   'P 1'
#
loop_
_entity.id
_entity.type
_entity.pdbx_description
1 polymer ?
#
loop_
_entity_poly.entity_id
_entity_poly.type
_entity_poly.pdbx_seq_one_letter_code
_entity_poly.pdbx_strand_id
1 'polypeptide(L)'
;MQAFAPSSPPVAAAVAAAAVAVVGPYPDQENRIEMKLEGEVLIMKFIRLYIPAIFIMILVTVFSLPISAQGAALTPGNSYTVSLQGVNSDGTLTGDLGIGTTAVADANGKITFTLSGSVPTAASYNFLLVTVTDGTITRKSVIPAPAAGGSVNLGVSETSTAQANALISAFEAIGSDNPLMAAIIVLACRSAALNEYEAKFIAVAMRQGVLGPQSWLTDKYPATAGHGLVPYLEGKGYSATDLSNFYSAIQSRFYQITALMKESVDNYFANAKDATEEAKKRGEAAGKVMDVLVEAADAASIDPEHFLNGFPEMGFVMQYLGQYIDYILGLIGNGGDELATANAWLNEHFGITVTSSADFDAQFPILDQVESSIGSSMQQGVMKAKAKAMIEKYEDGLVTLNATASQISRFTEATTRLTNTMISCFQEFDEIFANCDPDDPNTMPSKADMEALQNTVFGPGGTMDTAFDTYMTDAASTVVEIDGDQSIAESHPKVSEQTDDGLRWKVANALGLTYYKWADRYGVQADPDATYLGDDVGKFWGKTGEDWIPITMAVVINWAADVINNGGYISYYGTGEDPDDADLTTDYSSLYQHTGAGGRTTNNPVDIPDGSVDASINMSWLKEVDHFFVSSKNDVNRTVTDLIKNYTNNEHQNKLFGSCNFTESGPVYTQLGTIASNTDTTLTLAAGVDMNNINAGQSYFIYTNAPARTNFVSKCPVKNKAQITMANIKAIRQDIEIIEFAFFEDMFNKTSDTDFQIANATKKASLDALVSHIGGMLNSDGDPITTAQKKALIMMFVQPDF
;
A
#
# COMPACT_ATOMS: atom_id res chain seq x y z
N MET A 1 -68.97 22.52 -32.25
CA MET A 1 -69.67 22.89 -31.00
C MET A 1 -68.63 23.46 -30.03
N GLN A 2 -68.72 24.77 -29.77
CA GLN A 2 -68.18 25.61 -28.67
C GLN A 2 -66.78 25.26 -28.12
N ALA A 3 -65.67 25.99 -28.39
CA ALA A 3 -65.30 27.38 -28.08
C ALA A 3 -65.21 27.70 -26.58
N PHE A 4 -63.98 27.93 -26.05
CA PHE A 4 -63.56 29.10 -25.23
C PHE A 4 -62.08 28.95 -24.79
N ALA A 5 -61.26 29.92 -25.19
CA ALA A 5 -60.12 30.46 -24.43
C ALA A 5 -60.50 31.93 -24.09
N PRO A 6 -59.76 32.76 -23.31
CA PRO A 6 -58.44 32.59 -22.68
C PRO A 6 -58.33 33.20 -21.24
N SER A 7 -57.14 33.13 -20.59
CA SER A 7 -56.43 34.26 -19.91
C SER A 7 -55.63 33.91 -18.63
N SER A 8 -54.36 34.37 -18.62
CA SER A 8 -53.55 34.91 -17.50
C SER A 8 -52.59 34.01 -16.68
N PRO A 9 -51.44 34.56 -16.17
CA PRO A 9 -50.14 33.88 -16.02
C PRO A 9 -49.56 33.94 -14.56
N PRO A 10 -48.22 33.88 -14.28
CA PRO A 10 -47.59 32.83 -13.48
C PRO A 10 -47.16 33.23 -12.05
N VAL A 11 -46.91 32.20 -11.24
CA VAL A 11 -46.57 32.16 -9.80
C VAL A 11 -45.17 32.72 -9.45
N ALA A 12 -44.57 33.57 -10.28
CA ALA A 12 -43.18 34.02 -10.12
C ALA A 12 -42.97 35.21 -9.14
N ALA A 13 -44.04 35.79 -8.57
CA ALA A 13 -43.95 37.00 -7.74
C ALA A 13 -44.00 36.76 -6.21
N ALA A 14 -44.23 35.53 -5.74
CA ALA A 14 -44.41 35.25 -4.31
C ALA A 14 -43.12 34.84 -3.56
N VAL A 15 -42.04 34.49 -4.27
CA VAL A 15 -40.78 34.05 -3.64
C VAL A 15 -39.80 35.22 -3.44
N ALA A 16 -39.92 36.31 -4.21
CA ALA A 16 -39.04 37.48 -4.11
C ALA A 16 -39.37 38.43 -2.94
N ALA A 17 -40.52 38.28 -2.27
CA ALA A 17 -40.95 39.17 -1.19
C ALA A 17 -40.53 38.72 0.22
N ALA A 18 -40.01 37.49 0.38
CA ALA A 18 -39.59 36.96 1.68
C ALA A 18 -38.11 37.26 2.03
N ALA A 19 -37.30 37.71 1.06
CA ALA A 19 -35.86 37.93 1.24
C ALA A 19 -35.46 39.35 1.67
N VAL A 20 -36.42 40.31 1.75
CA VAL A 20 -36.12 41.74 1.96
C VAL A 20 -36.44 42.24 3.38
N ALA A 21 -36.90 41.38 4.30
CA ALA A 21 -37.42 41.80 5.61
C ALA A 21 -36.49 41.55 6.82
N VAL A 22 -35.18 41.30 6.63
CA VAL A 22 -34.23 41.17 7.76
C VAL A 22 -32.98 42.00 7.51
N VAL A 23 -33.13 43.32 7.54
CA VAL A 23 -32.01 44.26 7.76
C VAL A 23 -32.38 45.12 8.97
N GLY A 24 -32.02 44.62 10.16
CA GLY A 24 -31.96 45.40 11.40
C GLY A 24 -30.51 45.75 11.73
N PRO A 25 -30.26 46.80 12.54
CA PRO A 25 -28.92 47.33 12.76
C PRO A 25 -28.06 46.37 13.60
N TYR A 26 -26.81 46.23 13.18
CA TYR A 26 -25.73 45.41 13.77
C TYR A 26 -25.58 45.57 15.29
N PRO A 27 -25.42 44.44 16.02
CA PRO A 27 -24.60 44.38 17.22
C PRO A 27 -23.42 43.40 17.09
N ASP A 28 -22.26 43.91 17.49
CA ASP A 28 -21.05 43.29 18.06
C ASP A 28 -20.25 42.19 17.32
N GLN A 29 -18.93 42.42 17.29
CA GLN A 29 -17.89 41.58 16.67
C GLN A 29 -17.73 40.18 17.31
N GLU A 30 -18.23 39.94 18.52
CA GLU A 30 -18.13 38.64 19.19
C GLU A 30 -18.95 37.55 18.48
N ASN A 31 -20.16 37.89 17.98
CA ASN A 31 -20.98 36.94 17.21
C ASN A 31 -20.37 36.57 15.86
N ARG A 32 -19.45 37.39 15.33
CA ARG A 32 -18.71 37.10 14.10
C ARG A 32 -17.60 36.07 14.32
N ILE A 33 -17.06 35.97 15.54
CA ILE A 33 -16.04 34.98 15.87
C ILE A 33 -16.72 33.65 16.22
N GLU A 34 -17.84 33.67 16.92
CA GLU A 34 -18.62 32.45 17.22
C GLU A 34 -19.28 31.85 15.97
N MET A 35 -19.87 32.63 15.06
CA MET A 35 -20.36 32.07 13.77
C MET A 35 -19.24 31.55 12.87
N LYS A 36 -18.02 32.08 12.98
CA LYS A 36 -16.87 31.60 12.22
C LYS A 36 -16.32 30.30 12.80
N LEU A 37 -16.27 30.17 14.14
CA LEU A 37 -15.92 28.92 14.81
C LEU A 37 -17.00 27.83 14.64
N GLU A 38 -18.28 28.16 14.75
CA GLU A 38 -19.37 27.19 14.51
C GLU A 38 -19.46 26.81 13.04
N GLY A 39 -19.19 27.74 12.11
CA GLY A 39 -19.03 27.44 10.69
C GLY A 39 -17.85 26.51 10.40
N GLU A 40 -16.68 26.74 11.01
CA GLU A 40 -15.49 25.87 10.85
C GLU A 40 -15.66 24.49 11.49
N VAL A 41 -16.36 24.39 12.62
CA VAL A 41 -16.68 23.11 13.28
C VAL A 41 -17.77 22.32 12.52
N LEU A 42 -18.74 23.01 11.89
CA LEU A 42 -19.73 22.37 11.01
C LEU A 42 -19.11 21.93 9.68
N ILE A 43 -18.16 22.70 9.13
CA ILE A 43 -17.36 22.35 7.95
C ILE A 43 -16.47 21.14 8.25
N MET A 44 -15.80 21.07 9.40
CA MET A 44 -15.01 19.88 9.79
C MET A 44 -15.86 18.63 10.04
N LYS A 45 -17.08 18.78 10.57
CA LYS A 45 -18.02 17.65 10.74
C LYS A 45 -18.64 17.20 9.42
N PHE A 46 -18.88 18.12 8.47
CA PHE A 46 -19.28 17.77 7.11
C PHE A 46 -18.15 17.08 6.34
N ILE A 47 -16.90 17.52 6.50
CA ILE A 47 -15.71 16.90 5.91
C ILE A 47 -15.50 15.47 6.47
N ARG A 48 -15.65 15.24 7.79
CA ARG A 48 -15.50 13.90 8.40
C ARG A 48 -16.51 12.84 7.95
N LEU A 49 -17.72 13.22 7.55
CA LEU A 49 -18.73 12.27 7.03
C LEU A 49 -18.64 12.12 5.50
N TYR A 50 -18.08 13.11 4.81
CA TYR A 50 -17.89 13.07 3.37
C TYR A 50 -16.56 12.42 2.97
N ILE A 51 -15.51 12.33 3.79
CA ILE A 51 -14.20 11.82 3.32
C ILE A 51 -14.23 10.39 2.75
N PRO A 52 -14.92 9.37 3.29
CA PRO A 52 -15.05 8.08 2.61
C PRO A 52 -15.89 8.20 1.33
N ALA A 53 -16.94 9.03 1.34
CA ALA A 53 -17.79 9.31 0.18
C ALA A 53 -17.13 10.23 -0.87
N ILE A 54 -16.09 10.97 -0.49
CA ILE A 54 -15.20 11.81 -1.29
C ILE A 54 -14.01 10.98 -1.72
N PHE A 55 -13.51 10.01 -0.96
CA PHE A 55 -12.55 9.02 -1.49
C PHE A 55 -13.23 8.15 -2.54
N ILE A 56 -14.51 7.80 -2.34
CA ILE A 56 -15.35 7.08 -3.29
C ILE A 56 -15.85 7.97 -4.43
N MET A 57 -16.22 9.24 -4.20
CA MET A 57 -16.57 10.18 -5.30
C MET A 57 -15.35 10.74 -6.01
N ILE A 58 -14.20 10.90 -5.36
CA ILE A 58 -12.90 11.18 -5.98
C ILE A 58 -12.52 9.93 -6.75
N LEU A 59 -12.54 8.69 -6.24
CA LEU A 59 -12.40 7.49 -7.09
C LEU A 59 -13.34 7.57 -8.31
N VAL A 60 -14.65 7.77 -8.11
CA VAL A 60 -15.67 7.79 -9.18
C VAL A 60 -15.54 8.98 -10.16
N THR A 61 -14.92 10.10 -9.76
CA THR A 61 -14.67 11.29 -10.62
C THR A 61 -13.22 11.34 -11.13
N VAL A 62 -12.28 10.65 -10.48
CA VAL A 62 -10.83 10.57 -10.80
C VAL A 62 -10.53 9.48 -11.83
N PHE A 63 -11.44 8.50 -11.98
CA PHE A 63 -11.42 7.60 -13.12
C PHE A 63 -12.01 8.23 -14.41
N SER A 64 -12.56 9.45 -14.37
CA SER A 64 -13.43 10.00 -15.43
C SER A 64 -12.81 10.46 -16.74
N LEU A 65 -11.67 9.90 -17.13
CA LEU A 65 -11.01 10.31 -18.35
C LEU A 65 -11.27 9.40 -19.52
N PRO A 66 -11.81 9.93 -20.62
CA PRO A 66 -11.68 9.26 -21.89
C PRO A 66 -10.20 9.11 -22.24
N ILE A 67 -9.68 7.90 -22.08
CA ILE A 67 -8.55 7.42 -22.87
C ILE A 67 -9.08 7.27 -24.29
N SER A 68 -9.22 8.40 -24.99
CA SER A 68 -9.65 8.40 -26.37
C SER A 68 -8.65 7.58 -27.18
N ALA A 69 -9.14 6.51 -27.81
CA ALA A 69 -8.34 5.73 -28.73
C ALA A 69 -8.11 6.53 -30.01
N GLN A 70 -6.96 7.19 -30.02
CA GLN A 70 -6.54 8.11 -31.07
C GLN A 70 -5.31 7.56 -31.78
N GLY A 71 -5.42 6.30 -32.20
CA GLY A 71 -4.64 5.76 -33.29
C GLY A 71 -5.21 6.23 -34.64
N ALA A 72 -5.49 7.52 -34.85
CA ALA A 72 -5.99 7.95 -36.15
C ALA A 72 -4.96 7.57 -37.21
N ALA A 73 -5.38 6.65 -38.08
CA ALA A 73 -4.57 6.10 -39.13
C ALA A 73 -4.07 7.24 -40.04
N LEU A 74 -2.80 7.19 -40.44
CA LEU A 74 -2.29 8.10 -41.45
C LEU A 74 -3.04 7.88 -42.76
N THR A 75 -3.11 8.90 -43.62
CA THR A 75 -3.77 8.75 -44.92
C THR A 75 -3.08 7.65 -45.75
N PRO A 76 -3.78 6.56 -46.11
CA PRO A 76 -3.19 5.46 -46.87
C PRO A 76 -2.61 5.92 -48.21
N GLY A 77 -1.43 5.42 -48.57
CA GLY A 77 -0.75 5.75 -49.82
C GLY A 77 0.01 7.09 -49.82
N ASN A 78 -0.16 7.95 -48.81
CA ASN A 78 0.65 9.16 -48.67
C ASN A 78 2.09 8.81 -48.24
N SER A 79 3.05 9.60 -48.72
CA SER A 79 4.46 9.51 -48.31
C SER A 79 4.71 10.49 -47.17
N TYR A 80 5.36 10.00 -46.11
CA TYR A 80 5.74 10.77 -44.94
C TYR A 80 7.26 10.78 -44.80
N THR A 81 7.80 11.90 -44.34
CA THR A 81 9.19 12.06 -43.94
C THR A 81 9.29 11.87 -42.43
N VAL A 82 10.24 11.06 -42.00
CA VAL A 82 10.60 10.86 -40.60
C VAL A 82 11.97 11.49 -40.37
N SER A 83 12.10 12.34 -39.36
CA SER A 83 13.35 13.03 -39.01
C SER A 83 13.66 12.97 -37.52
N LEU A 84 14.91 13.26 -37.16
CA LEU A 84 15.39 13.30 -35.78
C LEU A 84 15.93 14.68 -35.38
N GLN A 85 15.62 15.05 -34.14
CA GLN A 85 16.24 16.15 -33.42
C GLN A 85 16.79 15.63 -32.08
N GLY A 86 17.87 16.23 -31.58
CA GLY A 86 18.37 15.98 -30.23
C GLY A 86 17.66 16.88 -29.22
N VAL A 87 17.43 16.36 -28.02
CA VAL A 87 17.02 17.17 -26.86
C VAL A 87 18.29 17.53 -26.10
N ASN A 88 18.64 18.81 -26.07
CA ASN A 88 19.83 19.32 -25.40
C ASN A 88 19.69 19.25 -23.87
N SER A 89 20.81 19.29 -23.16
CA SER A 89 20.82 19.26 -21.69
C SER A 89 20.17 20.48 -21.03
N ASP A 90 19.92 21.55 -21.79
CA ASP A 90 19.17 22.75 -21.36
C ASP A 90 17.67 22.65 -21.70
N GLY A 91 17.22 21.48 -22.17
CA GLY A 91 15.85 21.18 -22.54
C GLY A 91 15.40 21.72 -23.90
N THR A 92 16.25 22.46 -24.62
CA THR A 92 15.94 22.93 -25.97
C THR A 92 16.12 21.83 -27.01
N LEU A 93 15.51 22.00 -28.19
CA LEU A 93 15.73 21.10 -29.32
C LEU A 93 16.87 21.58 -30.21
N THR A 94 17.68 20.65 -30.70
CA THR A 94 18.60 20.96 -31.81
C THR A 94 17.82 21.25 -33.09
N GLY A 95 18.48 21.91 -34.04
CA GLY A 95 18.04 21.84 -35.44
C GLY A 95 17.97 20.38 -35.93
N ASP A 96 17.35 20.18 -37.10
CA ASP A 96 17.32 18.88 -37.77
C ASP A 96 18.74 18.30 -37.86
N LEU A 97 18.92 17.07 -37.37
CA LEU A 97 20.20 16.38 -37.37
C LEU A 97 20.58 15.89 -38.78
N GLY A 98 19.71 16.05 -39.77
CA GLY A 98 19.89 15.54 -41.12
C GLY A 98 19.79 14.02 -41.20
N ILE A 99 19.20 13.39 -40.17
CA ILE A 99 18.98 11.95 -40.08
C ILE A 99 17.49 11.72 -40.23
N GLY A 100 17.12 11.04 -41.32
CA GLY A 100 15.72 10.79 -41.63
C GLY A 100 15.54 9.75 -42.72
N THR A 101 14.28 9.40 -42.97
CA THR A 101 13.86 8.50 -44.04
C THR A 101 12.46 8.87 -44.51
N THR A 102 12.07 8.40 -45.69
CA THR A 102 10.68 8.49 -46.16
C THR A 102 10.01 7.13 -46.07
N ALA A 103 8.74 7.10 -45.69
CA ALA A 103 7.92 5.89 -45.64
C ALA A 103 6.52 6.17 -46.21
N VAL A 104 5.94 5.20 -46.91
CA VAL A 104 4.58 5.29 -47.44
C VAL A 104 3.62 4.58 -46.50
N ALA A 105 2.53 5.24 -46.12
CA ALA A 105 1.51 4.63 -45.28
C ALA A 105 0.81 3.49 -46.03
N ASP A 106 0.69 2.33 -45.38
CA ASP A 106 0.02 1.17 -45.94
C ASP A 106 -1.50 1.35 -46.05
N ALA A 107 -2.22 0.31 -46.49
CA ALA A 107 -3.68 0.34 -46.64
C ALA A 107 -4.43 0.61 -45.32
N ASN A 108 -3.80 0.32 -44.18
CA ASN A 108 -4.36 0.57 -42.86
C ASN A 108 -4.02 1.96 -42.34
N GLY A 109 -3.07 2.67 -42.97
CA GLY A 109 -2.56 3.96 -42.54
C GLY A 109 -1.39 3.85 -41.56
N LYS A 110 -0.66 2.73 -41.57
CA LYS A 110 0.55 2.52 -40.76
C LYS A 110 1.80 2.74 -41.61
N ILE A 111 2.81 3.41 -41.05
CA ILE A 111 4.16 3.44 -41.62
C ILE A 111 5.08 2.55 -40.80
N THR A 112 6.03 1.89 -41.47
CA THR A 112 7.15 1.20 -40.83
C THR A 112 8.44 1.80 -41.35
N PHE A 113 9.36 2.13 -40.46
CA PHE A 113 10.63 2.74 -40.83
C PHE A 113 11.75 2.26 -39.92
N THR A 114 12.99 2.47 -40.36
CA THR A 114 14.19 2.25 -39.57
C THR A 114 15.15 3.38 -39.87
N LEU A 115 15.62 4.05 -38.82
CA LEU A 115 16.66 5.05 -38.93
C LEU A 115 17.98 4.37 -38.58
N SER A 116 18.92 4.38 -39.53
CA SER A 116 20.22 3.74 -39.38
C SER A 116 21.31 4.69 -39.88
N GLY A 117 22.51 4.57 -39.33
CA GLY A 117 23.63 5.46 -39.64
C GLY A 117 23.61 6.73 -38.80
N SER A 118 24.70 6.98 -38.06
CA SER A 118 24.98 8.21 -37.30
C SER A 118 23.90 8.68 -36.30
N VAL A 119 22.93 7.82 -35.92
CA VAL A 119 21.97 8.15 -34.86
C VAL A 119 22.75 8.47 -33.58
N PRO A 120 22.55 9.65 -32.97
CA PRO A 120 23.25 10.00 -31.74
C PRO A 120 22.95 9.00 -30.63
N THR A 121 23.93 8.80 -29.75
CA THR A 121 23.80 7.86 -28.64
C THR A 121 23.49 8.59 -27.33
N ALA A 122 23.21 7.82 -26.28
CA ALA A 122 23.07 8.31 -24.90
C ALA A 122 24.27 9.15 -24.40
N ALA A 123 25.43 9.06 -25.06
CA ALA A 123 26.59 9.89 -24.73
C ALA A 123 26.46 11.34 -25.25
N SER A 124 25.57 11.61 -26.21
CA SER A 124 25.37 12.93 -26.81
C SER A 124 24.08 13.60 -26.35
N TYR A 125 23.01 12.83 -26.19
CA TYR A 125 21.70 13.32 -25.73
C TYR A 125 21.06 12.25 -24.84
N ASN A 126 20.31 12.64 -23.80
CA ASN A 126 19.50 11.67 -23.07
C ASN A 126 18.33 11.18 -23.93
N PHE A 127 17.74 12.11 -24.68
CA PHE A 127 16.55 11.89 -25.50
C PHE A 127 16.69 12.43 -26.92
N LEU A 128 15.95 11.84 -27.84
CA LEU A 128 15.78 12.27 -29.22
C LEU A 128 14.28 12.51 -29.48
N LEU A 129 13.98 13.50 -30.31
CA LEU A 129 12.64 13.73 -30.83
C LEU A 129 12.52 13.15 -32.24
N VAL A 130 11.58 12.23 -32.41
CA VAL A 130 11.17 11.72 -33.72
C VAL A 130 9.99 12.55 -34.21
N THR A 131 10.09 13.09 -35.42
CA THR A 131 9.00 13.82 -36.07
C THR A 131 8.59 13.11 -37.35
N VAL A 132 7.29 12.93 -37.57
CA VAL A 132 6.70 12.41 -38.81
C VAL A 132 5.90 13.52 -39.47
N THR A 133 6.18 13.82 -40.74
CA THR A 133 5.56 14.92 -41.48
C THR A 133 5.25 14.57 -42.93
N ASP A 134 4.14 15.08 -43.45
CA ASP A 134 3.78 15.09 -44.88
C ASP A 134 3.99 16.47 -45.53
N GLY A 135 4.70 17.38 -44.85
CA GLY A 135 4.71 18.83 -45.11
C GLY A 135 4.05 19.62 -43.97
N THR A 136 3.17 18.98 -43.20
CA THR A 136 2.70 19.43 -41.88
C THR A 136 3.15 18.42 -40.84
N ILE A 137 3.46 18.82 -39.60
CA ILE A 137 3.82 17.85 -38.56
C ILE A 137 2.58 17.00 -38.25
N THR A 138 2.66 15.71 -38.56
CA THR A 138 1.55 14.78 -38.40
C THR A 138 1.64 14.06 -37.06
N ARG A 139 2.85 13.66 -36.63
CA ARG A 139 3.08 12.97 -35.37
C ARG A 139 4.46 13.27 -34.77
N LYS A 140 4.59 13.15 -33.45
CA LYS A 140 5.85 13.26 -32.71
C LYS A 140 5.99 12.15 -31.65
N SER A 141 7.22 11.85 -31.25
CA SER A 141 7.52 11.00 -30.09
C SER A 141 8.90 11.33 -29.53
N VAL A 142 9.02 11.41 -28.21
CA VAL A 142 10.31 11.51 -27.52
C VAL A 142 10.77 10.10 -27.16
N ILE A 143 11.98 9.75 -27.56
CA ILE A 143 12.58 8.44 -27.33
C ILE A 143 13.92 8.60 -26.60
N PRO A 144 14.38 7.63 -25.82
CA PRO A 144 15.74 7.66 -25.29
C PRO A 144 16.73 7.50 -26.44
N ALA A 145 17.85 8.20 -26.35
CA ALA A 145 18.93 7.96 -27.29
C ALA A 145 19.48 6.53 -27.07
N PRO A 146 19.75 5.76 -28.14
CA PRO A 146 20.26 4.40 -28.02
C PRO A 146 21.62 4.35 -27.32
N ALA A 147 21.90 3.26 -26.62
CA ALA A 147 23.26 2.94 -26.20
C ALA A 147 24.18 2.79 -27.41
N ALA A 148 25.49 2.92 -27.23
CA ALA A 148 26.45 2.75 -28.32
C ALA A 148 26.33 1.34 -28.95
N GLY A 149 26.01 1.30 -30.25
CA GLY A 149 25.75 0.06 -30.99
C GLY A 149 24.40 -0.62 -30.67
N GLY A 150 23.57 -0.01 -29.82
CA GLY A 150 22.23 -0.48 -29.49
C GLY A 150 21.16 0.00 -30.46
N SER A 151 19.93 -0.45 -30.22
CA SER A 151 18.73 -0.02 -30.93
C SER A 151 17.62 0.32 -29.94
N VAL A 152 16.70 1.18 -30.35
CA VAL A 152 15.50 1.54 -29.59
C VAL A 152 14.28 1.28 -30.46
N ASN A 153 13.35 0.49 -29.93
CA ASN A 153 12.04 0.29 -30.52
C ASN A 153 11.12 1.45 -30.11
N LEU A 154 10.32 1.93 -31.06
CA LEU A 154 9.41 3.04 -30.82
C LEU A 154 8.09 2.87 -31.58
N GLY A 155 7.01 3.37 -30.98
CA GLY A 155 5.72 3.58 -31.60
C GLY A 155 5.42 5.08 -31.64
N VAL A 156 4.80 5.55 -32.71
CA VAL A 156 4.35 6.94 -32.83
C VAL A 156 2.85 6.95 -33.08
N SER A 157 2.11 7.64 -32.22
CA SER A 157 0.65 7.81 -32.25
C SER A 157 0.27 9.25 -31.90
N GLU A 158 -1.03 9.56 -31.83
CA GLU A 158 -1.49 10.87 -31.36
C GLU A 158 -1.18 11.06 -29.87
N THR A 159 -1.33 10.00 -29.07
CA THR A 159 -0.93 10.02 -27.66
C THR A 159 0.56 10.30 -27.49
N SER A 160 1.44 9.64 -28.26
CA SER A 160 2.88 9.95 -28.17
C SER A 160 3.18 11.38 -28.63
N THR A 161 2.34 11.96 -29.48
CA THR A 161 2.47 13.35 -29.93
C THR A 161 2.12 14.32 -28.81
N ALA A 162 1.00 14.09 -28.09
CA ALA A 162 0.63 14.84 -26.91
C ALA A 162 1.71 14.73 -25.81
N GLN A 163 2.18 13.51 -25.53
CA GLN A 163 3.29 13.25 -24.61
C GLN A 163 4.56 13.99 -25.04
N ALA A 164 4.94 13.94 -26.32
CA ALA A 164 6.10 14.65 -26.83
C ALA A 164 5.97 16.16 -26.66
N ASN A 165 4.79 16.74 -26.94
CA ASN A 165 4.57 18.18 -26.76
C ASN A 165 4.65 18.58 -25.27
N ALA A 166 4.08 17.78 -24.37
CA ALA A 166 4.18 17.99 -22.92
C ALA A 166 5.64 17.89 -22.44
N LEU A 167 6.38 16.88 -22.90
CA LEU A 167 7.79 16.68 -22.57
C LEU A 167 8.66 17.83 -23.05
N ILE A 168 8.52 18.26 -24.31
CA ILE A 168 9.32 19.37 -24.86
C ILE A 168 9.01 20.66 -24.08
N SER A 169 7.73 20.92 -23.80
CA SER A 169 7.32 22.07 -23.00
C SER A 169 7.91 22.02 -21.59
N ALA A 170 7.94 20.83 -20.97
CA ALA A 170 8.56 20.65 -19.67
C ALA A 170 10.07 20.86 -19.72
N PHE A 171 10.76 20.26 -20.68
CA PHE A 171 12.19 20.41 -20.83
C PHE A 171 12.59 21.88 -20.99
N GLU A 172 11.88 22.62 -21.84
CA GLU A 172 12.08 24.05 -22.01
C GLU A 172 11.79 24.83 -20.71
N ALA A 173 10.67 24.57 -20.05
CA ALA A 173 10.28 25.27 -18.82
C ALA A 173 11.23 25.01 -17.65
N ILE A 174 11.80 23.80 -17.56
CA ILE A 174 12.74 23.43 -16.49
C ILE A 174 14.18 23.78 -16.83
N GLY A 175 14.49 24.03 -18.10
CA GLY A 175 15.84 24.25 -18.61
C GLY A 175 16.72 23.00 -18.50
N SER A 176 16.15 21.80 -18.69
CA SER A 176 16.85 20.52 -18.53
C SER A 176 16.14 19.38 -19.27
N ASP A 177 16.89 18.37 -19.73
CA ASP A 177 16.39 17.11 -20.30
C ASP A 177 16.24 15.99 -19.24
N ASN A 178 15.85 16.35 -18.02
CA ASN A 178 15.85 15.47 -16.85
C ASN A 178 15.07 14.14 -17.09
N PRO A 179 15.73 12.97 -17.02
CA PRO A 179 15.08 11.68 -17.23
C PRO A 179 13.95 11.31 -16.25
N LEU A 180 14.03 11.75 -15.00
CA LEU A 180 12.97 11.52 -14.01
C LEU A 180 11.69 12.29 -14.40
N MET A 181 11.85 13.56 -14.79
CA MET A 181 10.75 14.36 -15.33
C MET A 181 10.14 13.71 -16.58
N ALA A 182 10.99 13.19 -17.47
CA ALA A 182 10.52 12.52 -18.67
C ALA A 182 9.65 11.30 -18.35
N ALA A 183 10.09 10.48 -17.41
CA ALA A 183 9.37 9.28 -17.00
C ALA A 183 8.02 9.64 -16.37
N ILE A 184 8.01 10.59 -15.44
CA ILE A 184 6.80 11.01 -14.74
C ILE A 184 5.79 11.67 -15.70
N ILE A 185 6.23 12.49 -16.65
CA ILE A 185 5.33 13.06 -17.65
C ILE A 185 4.73 11.97 -18.54
N VAL A 186 5.50 10.95 -18.94
CA VAL A 186 4.94 9.82 -19.70
C VAL A 186 3.90 9.04 -18.88
N LEU A 187 4.11 8.90 -17.57
CA LEU A 187 3.14 8.29 -16.66
C LEU A 187 1.84 9.11 -16.55
N ALA A 188 1.98 10.44 -16.44
CA ALA A 188 0.90 11.40 -16.24
C ALA A 188 0.10 11.71 -17.51
N CYS A 189 0.77 11.82 -18.67
CA CYS A 189 0.18 12.22 -19.94
C CYS A 189 -0.35 10.99 -20.69
N ARG A 190 -1.62 10.63 -20.43
CA ARG A 190 -2.26 9.44 -21.04
C ARG A 190 -3.22 9.74 -22.19
N SER A 191 -3.59 11.00 -22.41
CA SER A 191 -4.59 11.40 -23.40
C SER A 191 -3.96 12.07 -24.63
N ALA A 192 -4.47 11.74 -25.81
CA ALA A 192 -4.16 12.46 -27.06
C ALA A 192 -4.95 13.76 -27.20
N ALA A 193 -6.00 13.96 -26.40
CA ALA A 193 -6.87 15.14 -26.46
C ALA A 193 -6.24 16.40 -25.83
N LEU A 194 -5.07 16.27 -25.21
CA LEU A 194 -4.37 17.40 -24.60
C LEU A 194 -3.96 18.42 -25.65
N ASN A 195 -4.39 19.66 -25.44
CA ASN A 195 -3.90 20.77 -26.23
C ASN A 195 -2.51 21.23 -25.76
N GLU A 196 -1.93 22.23 -26.43
CA GLU A 196 -0.60 22.75 -26.09
C GLU A 196 -0.52 23.35 -24.69
N TYR A 197 -1.56 24.07 -24.25
CA TYR A 197 -1.57 24.75 -22.95
C TYR A 197 -1.75 23.76 -21.80
N GLU A 198 -2.59 22.74 -21.96
CA GLU A 198 -2.73 21.65 -21.01
C GLU A 198 -1.42 20.85 -20.90
N ALA A 199 -0.74 20.61 -22.02
CA ALA A 199 0.59 20.00 -22.03
C ALA A 199 1.62 20.86 -21.25
N LYS A 200 1.57 22.19 -21.39
CA LYS A 200 2.39 23.13 -20.57
C LYS A 200 1.97 23.15 -19.10
N PHE A 201 0.68 22.99 -18.79
CA PHE A 201 0.22 22.86 -17.41
C PHE A 201 0.77 21.61 -16.74
N ILE A 202 0.70 20.46 -17.40
CA ILE A 202 1.31 19.21 -16.92
C ILE A 202 2.81 19.42 -16.68
N ALA A 203 3.50 20.07 -17.62
CA ALA A 203 4.91 20.40 -17.49
C ALA A 203 5.22 21.23 -16.24
N VAL A 204 4.47 22.31 -15.99
CA VAL A 204 4.61 23.15 -14.79
C VAL A 204 4.32 22.34 -13.53
N ALA A 205 3.21 21.58 -13.52
CA ALA A 205 2.80 20.77 -12.38
C ALA A 205 3.86 19.72 -12.01
N MET A 206 4.35 18.98 -12.99
CA MET A 206 5.41 17.99 -12.78
C MET A 206 6.71 18.65 -12.33
N ARG A 207 7.07 19.82 -12.86
CA ARG A 207 8.27 20.55 -12.42
C ARG A 207 8.17 20.92 -10.94
N GLN A 208 7.04 21.45 -10.49
CA GLN A 208 6.85 21.79 -9.08
C GLN A 208 6.83 20.53 -8.21
N GLY A 209 6.09 19.49 -8.61
CA GLY A 209 5.99 18.25 -7.85
C GLY A 209 7.32 17.50 -7.74
N VAL A 210 8.08 17.38 -8.84
CA VAL A 210 9.32 16.60 -8.87
C VAL A 210 10.49 17.38 -8.29
N LEU A 211 10.74 18.61 -8.77
CA LEU A 211 11.93 19.39 -8.43
C LEU A 211 11.71 20.33 -7.23
N GLY A 212 10.50 20.36 -6.68
CA GLY A 212 10.10 21.24 -5.59
C GLY A 212 9.52 22.59 -6.06
N PRO A 213 8.74 23.27 -5.21
CA PRO A 213 8.02 24.48 -5.58
C PRO A 213 8.95 25.69 -5.78
N GLN A 214 8.61 26.54 -6.76
CA GLN A 214 9.27 27.84 -6.98
C GLN A 214 8.79 28.90 -5.99
N SER A 215 9.52 30.01 -5.93
CA SER A 215 9.23 31.14 -5.05
C SER A 215 7.81 31.65 -5.19
N TRP A 216 7.25 31.77 -6.40
CA TRP A 216 5.87 32.24 -6.58
C TRP A 216 4.84 31.35 -5.88
N LEU A 217 5.09 30.04 -5.78
CA LEU A 217 4.22 29.10 -5.07
C LEU A 217 4.52 29.13 -3.57
N THR A 218 5.78 29.13 -3.16
CA THR A 218 6.16 29.14 -1.73
C THR A 218 5.87 30.46 -1.04
N ASP A 219 5.94 31.59 -1.74
CA ASP A 219 5.64 32.93 -1.20
C ASP A 219 4.14 33.04 -0.87
N LYS A 220 3.29 32.41 -1.69
CA LYS A 220 1.85 32.32 -1.48
C LYS A 220 1.48 31.26 -0.45
N TYR A 221 2.14 30.09 -0.52
CA TYR A 221 1.89 28.93 0.32
C TYR A 221 3.20 28.43 0.95
N PRO A 222 3.66 29.06 2.05
CA PRO A 222 4.93 28.73 2.69
C PRO A 222 5.04 27.29 3.17
N ALA A 223 3.90 26.64 3.44
CA ALA A 223 3.83 25.23 3.82
C ALA A 223 4.38 24.29 2.74
N THR A 224 4.49 24.74 1.48
CA THR A 224 5.06 23.92 0.39
C THR A 224 6.59 23.90 0.38
N ALA A 225 7.26 24.76 1.15
CA ALA A 225 8.72 24.81 1.17
C ALA A 225 9.34 23.49 1.65
N GLY A 226 10.26 22.92 0.84
CA GLY A 226 10.91 21.64 1.14
C GLY A 226 10.13 20.39 0.71
N HIS A 227 8.95 20.56 0.10
CA HIS A 227 8.17 19.46 -0.46
C HIS A 227 8.53 19.19 -1.93
N GLY A 228 8.11 18.03 -2.42
CA GLY A 228 8.40 17.50 -3.76
C GLY A 228 9.34 16.28 -3.72
N LEU A 229 9.38 15.51 -4.81
CA LEU A 229 10.08 14.23 -4.86
C LEU A 229 11.60 14.37 -4.60
N VAL A 230 12.27 15.25 -5.34
CA VAL A 230 13.71 15.46 -5.20
C VAL A 230 14.05 16.09 -3.84
N PRO A 231 13.38 17.18 -3.39
CA PRO A 231 13.61 17.72 -2.05
C PRO A 231 13.41 16.70 -0.93
N TYR A 232 12.41 15.82 -1.04
CA TYR A 232 12.20 14.74 -0.09
C TYR A 232 13.37 13.75 -0.07
N LEU A 233 13.84 13.31 -1.24
CA LEU A 233 14.99 12.41 -1.35
C LEU A 233 16.26 13.04 -0.78
N GLU A 234 16.53 14.32 -1.07
CA GLU A 234 17.64 15.05 -0.46
C GLU A 234 17.49 15.12 1.07
N GLY A 235 16.27 15.34 1.58
CA GLY A 235 15.95 15.31 3.01
C GLY A 235 16.16 13.93 3.66
N LYS A 236 16.13 12.84 2.89
CA LYS A 236 16.52 11.49 3.32
C LYS A 236 18.03 11.23 3.28
N GLY A 237 18.82 12.21 2.84
CA GLY A 237 20.27 12.15 2.83
C GLY A 237 20.88 11.69 1.50
N TYR A 238 20.10 11.56 0.44
CA TYR A 238 20.64 11.25 -0.89
C TYR A 238 21.36 12.46 -1.48
N SER A 239 22.57 12.23 -1.98
CA SER A 239 23.42 13.27 -2.56
C SER A 239 23.03 13.57 -4.02
N ALA A 240 23.53 14.67 -4.55
CA ALA A 240 23.42 14.98 -5.98
C ALA A 240 24.05 13.90 -6.88
N THR A 241 25.05 13.17 -6.39
CA THR A 241 25.65 12.03 -7.11
C THR A 241 24.68 10.85 -7.19
N ASP A 242 23.98 10.54 -6.10
CA ASP A 242 22.98 9.46 -6.06
C ASP A 242 21.83 9.79 -7.02
N LEU A 243 21.35 11.04 -7.01
CA LEU A 243 20.32 11.51 -7.95
C LEU A 243 20.82 11.49 -9.41
N SER A 244 22.07 11.86 -9.69
CA SER A 244 22.64 11.76 -11.04
C SER A 244 22.74 10.31 -11.52
N ASN A 245 23.11 9.37 -10.64
CA ASN A 245 23.12 7.95 -10.94
C ASN A 245 21.70 7.45 -11.22
N PHE A 246 20.74 7.91 -10.43
CA PHE A 246 19.33 7.60 -10.61
C PHE A 246 18.83 8.05 -11.99
N TYR A 247 19.06 9.30 -12.36
CA TYR A 247 18.68 9.84 -13.66
C TYR A 247 19.31 9.06 -14.83
N SER A 248 20.59 8.69 -14.70
CA SER A 248 21.29 7.88 -15.70
C SER A 248 20.67 6.47 -15.81
N ALA A 249 20.29 5.87 -14.69
CA ALA A 249 19.66 4.55 -14.65
C ALA A 249 18.22 4.56 -15.22
N ILE A 250 17.48 5.67 -15.06
CA ILE A 250 16.18 5.87 -15.71
C ILE A 250 16.37 5.96 -17.23
N GLN A 251 17.29 6.80 -17.69
CA GLN A 251 17.59 6.99 -19.12
C GLN A 251 17.94 5.65 -19.80
N SER A 252 18.80 4.85 -19.17
CA SER A 252 19.26 3.58 -19.73
C SER A 252 18.15 2.53 -19.82
N ARG A 253 17.05 2.69 -19.07
CA ARG A 253 15.92 1.75 -19.01
C ARG A 253 14.68 2.26 -19.75
N PHE A 254 14.66 3.53 -20.14
CA PHE A 254 13.50 4.16 -20.77
C PHE A 254 13.06 3.48 -22.08
N TYR A 255 13.98 2.76 -22.76
CA TYR A 255 13.66 2.01 -23.98
C TYR A 255 12.61 0.92 -23.76
N GLN A 256 12.46 0.43 -22.52
CA GLN A 256 11.43 -0.55 -22.15
C GLN A 256 10.03 0.05 -22.30
N ILE A 257 9.87 1.34 -21.98
CA ILE A 257 8.60 2.07 -22.12
C ILE A 257 8.30 2.29 -23.60
N THR A 258 9.28 2.74 -24.39
CA THR A 258 9.07 3.00 -25.83
C THR A 258 8.81 1.72 -26.63
N ALA A 259 9.34 0.57 -26.18
CA ALA A 259 9.02 -0.73 -26.74
C ALA A 259 7.54 -1.10 -26.53
N LEU A 260 6.97 -0.86 -25.34
CA LEU A 260 5.53 -1.09 -25.09
C LEU A 260 4.64 -0.10 -25.87
N MET A 261 5.09 1.15 -26.03
CA MET A 261 4.41 2.10 -26.92
C MET A 261 4.42 1.63 -28.38
N LYS A 262 5.48 0.95 -28.83
CA LYS A 262 5.50 0.28 -30.14
C LYS A 262 4.47 -0.85 -30.20
N GLU A 263 4.44 -1.72 -29.21
CA GLU A 263 3.46 -2.83 -29.14
C GLU A 263 2.03 -2.32 -29.15
N SER A 264 1.76 -1.21 -28.46
CA SER A 264 0.45 -0.54 -28.48
C SER A 264 0.02 -0.17 -29.90
N VAL A 265 0.88 0.51 -30.67
CA VAL A 265 0.61 0.85 -32.08
C VAL A 265 0.49 -0.42 -32.94
N ASP A 266 1.35 -1.41 -32.73
CA ASP A 266 1.31 -2.65 -33.50
C ASP A 266 0.01 -3.43 -33.27
N ASN A 267 -0.46 -3.53 -32.02
CA ASN A 267 -1.66 -4.25 -31.62
C ASN A 267 -2.94 -3.56 -32.11
N TYR A 268 -2.99 -2.22 -32.08
CA TYR A 268 -4.10 -1.47 -32.67
C TYR A 268 -4.35 -1.91 -34.12
N PHE A 269 -3.30 -1.91 -34.94
CA PHE A 269 -3.43 -2.31 -36.35
C PHE A 269 -3.61 -3.82 -36.55
N ALA A 270 -3.04 -4.67 -35.68
CA ALA A 270 -3.21 -6.11 -35.76
C ALA A 270 -4.66 -6.56 -35.44
N ASN A 271 -5.34 -5.84 -34.54
CA ASN A 271 -6.69 -6.16 -34.07
C ASN A 271 -7.76 -5.28 -34.73
N ALA A 272 -7.66 -5.06 -36.04
CA ALA A 272 -8.67 -4.32 -36.81
C ALA A 272 -8.99 -2.90 -36.28
N LYS A 273 -7.97 -2.19 -35.76
CA LYS A 273 -8.08 -0.85 -35.17
C LYS A 273 -8.84 -0.83 -33.84
N ASP A 274 -8.60 -1.84 -33.02
CA ASP A 274 -9.17 -1.95 -31.68
C ASP A 274 -8.51 -0.97 -30.71
N ALA A 275 -9.28 0.06 -30.38
CA ALA A 275 -9.05 1.08 -29.37
C ALA A 275 -8.66 0.53 -28.00
N THR A 276 -9.32 -0.54 -27.58
CA THR A 276 -9.18 -1.14 -26.25
C THR A 276 -7.84 -1.85 -26.11
N GLU A 277 -7.44 -2.61 -27.13
CA GLU A 277 -6.12 -3.27 -27.15
C GLU A 277 -4.97 -2.27 -27.21
N GLU A 278 -5.15 -1.16 -27.92
CA GLU A 278 -4.19 -0.05 -27.92
C GLU A 278 -4.06 0.56 -26.51
N ALA A 279 -5.20 0.87 -25.87
CA ALA A 279 -5.28 1.45 -24.54
C ALA A 279 -4.67 0.54 -23.47
N LYS A 280 -4.97 -0.76 -23.52
CA LYS A 280 -4.40 -1.78 -22.64
C LYS A 280 -2.87 -1.76 -22.68
N LYS A 281 -2.27 -1.76 -23.88
CA LYS A 281 -0.81 -1.71 -24.02
C LYS A 281 -0.20 -0.38 -23.59
N ARG A 282 -0.92 0.75 -23.74
CA ARG A 282 -0.50 2.02 -23.12
C ARG A 282 -0.56 1.96 -21.59
N GLY A 283 -1.60 1.33 -21.04
CA GLY A 283 -1.71 1.07 -19.60
C GLY A 283 -0.54 0.22 -19.09
N GLU A 284 -0.16 -0.83 -19.83
CA GLU A 284 1.04 -1.62 -19.55
C GLU A 284 2.32 -0.75 -19.61
N ALA A 285 2.46 0.12 -20.61
CA ALA A 285 3.59 1.04 -20.72
C ALA A 285 3.67 2.00 -19.53
N ALA A 286 2.54 2.58 -19.10
CA ALA A 286 2.46 3.43 -17.93
C ALA A 286 2.82 2.66 -16.64
N GLY A 287 2.29 1.45 -16.48
CA GLY A 287 2.66 0.56 -15.38
C GLY A 287 4.16 0.20 -15.38
N LYS A 288 4.77 0.11 -16.57
CA LYS A 288 6.21 -0.17 -16.72
C LYS A 288 7.09 1.03 -16.36
N VAL A 289 6.58 2.26 -16.45
CA VAL A 289 7.31 3.45 -16.00
C VAL A 289 7.70 3.32 -14.52
N MET A 290 6.77 2.90 -13.66
CA MET A 290 7.06 2.76 -12.23
C MET A 290 8.04 1.62 -11.93
N ASP A 291 7.98 0.51 -12.67
CA ASP A 291 8.99 -0.54 -12.56
C ASP A 291 10.38 -0.01 -12.93
N VAL A 292 10.49 0.75 -14.03
CA VAL A 292 11.74 1.39 -14.46
C VAL A 292 12.26 2.36 -13.41
N LEU A 293 11.38 3.15 -12.78
CA LEU A 293 11.74 4.11 -11.75
C LEU A 293 12.23 3.40 -10.47
N VAL A 294 11.57 2.35 -10.01
CA VAL A 294 12.02 1.56 -8.85
C VAL A 294 13.37 0.87 -9.14
N GLU A 295 13.49 0.20 -10.28
CA GLU A 295 14.74 -0.48 -10.69
C GLU A 295 15.91 0.51 -10.86
N ALA A 296 15.61 1.74 -11.29
CA ALA A 296 16.62 2.79 -11.40
C ALA A 296 17.01 3.36 -10.03
N ALA A 297 16.07 3.48 -9.09
CA ALA A 297 16.34 3.92 -7.73
C ALA A 297 17.27 2.92 -7.03
N ASP A 298 16.94 1.63 -7.09
CA ASP A 298 17.77 0.55 -6.55
C ASP A 298 19.19 0.54 -7.17
N ALA A 299 19.27 0.64 -8.50
CA ALA A 299 20.56 0.72 -9.20
C ALA A 299 21.41 1.95 -8.81
N ALA A 300 20.78 3.00 -8.28
CA ALA A 300 21.42 4.20 -7.78
C ALA A 300 21.62 4.19 -6.25
N SER A 301 21.36 3.05 -5.59
CA SER A 301 21.40 2.91 -4.12
C SER A 301 20.43 3.85 -3.39
N ILE A 302 19.34 4.24 -4.05
CA ILE A 302 18.19 4.90 -3.43
C ILE A 302 17.22 3.82 -2.98
N ASP A 303 16.95 3.75 -1.67
CA ASP A 303 15.94 2.86 -1.10
C ASP A 303 14.60 3.08 -1.85
N PRO A 304 14.07 2.04 -2.55
CA PRO A 304 12.81 2.12 -3.26
C PRO A 304 11.66 2.64 -2.41
N GLU A 305 11.65 2.34 -1.11
CA GLU A 305 10.62 2.83 -0.19
C GLU A 305 10.73 4.35 0.01
N HIS A 306 11.95 4.89 0.12
CA HIS A 306 12.15 6.34 0.15
C HIS A 306 11.69 6.96 -1.17
N PHE A 307 12.06 6.39 -2.31
CA PHE A 307 11.59 6.86 -3.62
C PHE A 307 10.05 6.91 -3.71
N LEU A 308 9.38 5.81 -3.34
CA LEU A 308 7.92 5.71 -3.41
C LEU A 308 7.21 6.61 -2.40
N ASN A 309 7.82 6.87 -1.24
CA ASN A 309 7.31 7.81 -0.26
C ASN A 309 7.52 9.28 -0.65
N GLY A 310 8.30 9.57 -1.69
CA GLY A 310 8.40 10.92 -2.24
C GLY A 310 7.22 11.32 -3.14
N PHE A 311 6.39 10.39 -3.62
CA PHE A 311 5.21 10.71 -4.44
C PHE A 311 4.11 11.46 -3.67
N PRO A 312 3.77 11.09 -2.42
CA PRO A 312 2.91 11.92 -1.57
C PRO A 312 3.39 13.37 -1.46
N GLU A 313 4.70 13.60 -1.39
CA GLU A 313 5.28 14.94 -1.36
C GLU A 313 5.09 15.70 -2.67
N MET A 314 5.12 14.99 -3.81
CA MET A 314 4.69 15.58 -5.08
C MET A 314 3.20 15.95 -5.06
N GLY A 315 2.35 15.04 -4.58
CA GLY A 315 0.90 15.24 -4.49
C GLY A 315 0.54 16.45 -3.62
N PHE A 316 1.26 16.65 -2.52
CA PHE A 316 1.12 17.82 -1.66
C PHE A 316 1.40 19.11 -2.42
N VAL A 317 2.51 19.19 -3.17
CA VAL A 317 2.83 20.37 -4.00
C VAL A 317 1.77 20.59 -5.08
N MET A 318 1.30 19.53 -5.72
CA MET A 318 0.27 19.61 -6.76
C MET A 318 -1.08 20.11 -6.23
N GLN A 319 -1.48 19.73 -5.02
CA GLN A 319 -2.69 20.26 -4.38
C GLN A 319 -2.63 21.79 -4.23
N TYR A 320 -1.49 22.32 -3.79
CA TYR A 320 -1.31 23.77 -3.65
C TYR A 320 -1.17 24.48 -5.00
N LEU A 321 -0.68 23.79 -6.04
CA LEU A 321 -0.72 24.31 -7.40
C LEU A 321 -2.16 24.51 -7.87
N GLY A 322 -3.06 23.53 -7.65
CA GLY A 322 -4.48 23.69 -7.95
C GLY A 322 -5.09 24.90 -7.24
N GLN A 323 -4.82 25.06 -5.94
CA GLN A 323 -5.25 26.25 -5.19
C GLN A 323 -4.67 27.57 -5.74
N TYR A 324 -3.45 27.53 -6.31
CA TYR A 324 -2.85 28.68 -6.97
C TYR A 324 -3.57 29.00 -8.28
N ILE A 325 -3.99 28.01 -9.06
CA ILE A 325 -4.81 28.21 -10.26
C ILE A 325 -6.16 28.84 -9.90
N ASP A 326 -6.83 28.36 -8.85
CA ASP A 326 -8.06 28.98 -8.33
C ASP A 326 -7.84 30.45 -7.96
N TYR A 327 -6.69 30.77 -7.37
CA TYR A 327 -6.30 32.15 -7.09
C TYR A 327 -6.15 32.98 -8.37
N ILE A 328 -5.49 32.45 -9.41
CA ILE A 328 -5.37 33.12 -10.72
C ILE A 328 -6.74 33.33 -11.37
N LEU A 329 -7.64 32.35 -11.32
CA LEU A 329 -9.03 32.48 -11.79
C LEU A 329 -9.79 33.57 -11.05
N GLY A 330 -9.59 33.70 -9.74
CA GLY A 330 -10.13 34.79 -8.93
C GLY A 330 -9.65 36.17 -9.41
N LEU A 331 -8.36 36.32 -9.71
CA LEU A 331 -7.79 37.56 -10.25
C LEU A 331 -8.37 37.90 -11.64
N ILE A 332 -8.56 36.89 -12.51
CA ILE A 332 -9.18 37.07 -13.82
C ILE A 332 -10.62 37.58 -13.68
N GLY A 333 -11.40 36.98 -12.77
CA GLY A 333 -12.79 37.35 -12.51
C GLY A 333 -12.98 38.77 -11.97
N ASN A 334 -12.00 39.28 -11.21
CA ASN A 334 -12.04 40.63 -10.64
C ASN A 334 -11.71 41.73 -11.67
N GLY A 335 -10.98 41.41 -12.74
CA GLY A 335 -10.63 42.36 -13.81
C GLY A 335 -9.56 43.39 -13.41
N GLY A 336 -9.40 44.45 -14.22
CA GLY A 336 -8.53 45.58 -13.91
C GLY A 336 -7.04 45.21 -13.72
N ASP A 337 -6.42 45.74 -12.67
CA ASP A 337 -5.00 45.48 -12.34
C ASP A 337 -4.74 44.02 -11.93
N GLU A 338 -5.75 43.35 -11.39
CA GLU A 338 -5.66 41.93 -11.03
C GLU A 338 -5.62 41.04 -12.27
N LEU A 339 -6.40 41.37 -13.31
CA LEU A 339 -6.30 40.70 -14.61
C LEU A 339 -4.92 40.89 -15.24
N ALA A 340 -4.30 42.07 -15.09
CA ALA A 340 -2.93 42.29 -15.56
C ALA A 340 -1.91 41.42 -14.81
N THR A 341 -2.11 41.24 -13.49
CA THR A 341 -1.29 40.35 -12.66
C THR A 341 -1.44 38.89 -13.07
N ALA A 342 -2.68 38.43 -13.27
CA ALA A 342 -2.98 37.09 -13.78
C ALA A 342 -2.33 36.84 -15.15
N ASN A 343 -2.49 37.79 -16.08
CA ASN A 343 -1.93 37.68 -17.42
C ASN A 343 -0.40 37.73 -17.44
N ALA A 344 0.24 38.44 -16.52
CA ALA A 344 1.70 38.39 -16.40
C ALA A 344 2.17 36.98 -16.06
N TRP A 345 1.52 36.33 -15.08
CA TRP A 345 1.82 34.96 -14.67
C TRP A 345 1.49 33.94 -15.78
N LEU A 346 0.30 34.03 -16.39
CA LEU A 346 -0.10 33.16 -17.49
C LEU A 346 0.80 33.29 -18.72
N ASN A 347 1.25 34.50 -19.04
CA ASN A 347 2.17 34.72 -20.15
C ASN A 347 3.57 34.17 -19.84
N GLU A 348 4.04 34.29 -18.59
CA GLU A 348 5.32 33.73 -18.16
C GLU A 348 5.34 32.20 -18.23
N HIS A 349 4.27 31.53 -17.82
CA HIS A 349 4.25 30.07 -17.70
C HIS A 349 3.61 29.33 -18.87
N PHE A 350 2.64 29.94 -19.57
CA PHE A 350 1.89 29.30 -20.65
C PHE A 350 1.98 30.05 -21.99
N GLY A 351 2.47 31.29 -21.98
CA GLY A 351 2.55 32.14 -23.17
C GLY A 351 1.18 32.62 -23.66
N ILE A 352 0.20 32.76 -22.74
CA ILE A 352 -1.16 33.20 -23.06
C ILE A 352 -1.52 34.51 -22.37
N THR A 353 -2.52 35.18 -22.91
CA THR A 353 -3.21 36.31 -22.28
C THR A 353 -4.71 36.06 -22.43
N VAL A 354 -5.45 36.18 -21.34
CA VAL A 354 -6.89 35.96 -21.28
C VAL A 354 -7.61 37.27 -20.95
N THR A 355 -8.86 37.35 -21.39
CA THR A 355 -9.73 38.51 -21.17
C THR A 355 -10.85 38.27 -20.16
N SER A 356 -11.12 37.01 -19.83
CA SER A 356 -12.16 36.58 -18.88
C SER A 356 -11.93 35.13 -18.44
N SER A 357 -12.67 34.64 -17.44
CA SER A 357 -12.62 33.22 -17.05
C SER A 357 -13.07 32.29 -18.18
N ALA A 358 -14.06 32.69 -18.98
CA ALA A 358 -14.49 31.90 -20.14
C ALA A 358 -13.41 31.79 -21.22
N ASP A 359 -12.53 32.80 -21.33
CA ASP A 359 -11.38 32.75 -22.24
C ASP A 359 -10.30 31.80 -21.70
N PHE A 360 -10.09 31.78 -20.38
CA PHE A 360 -9.24 30.79 -19.72
C PHE A 360 -9.77 29.36 -19.94
N ASP A 361 -11.04 29.10 -19.65
CA ASP A 361 -11.68 27.79 -19.82
C ASP A 361 -11.59 27.31 -21.27
N ALA A 362 -11.66 28.23 -22.25
CA ALA A 362 -11.48 27.90 -23.66
C ALA A 362 -10.05 27.49 -24.03
N GLN A 363 -9.02 27.98 -23.31
CA GLN A 363 -7.64 27.52 -23.46
C GLN A 363 -7.38 26.20 -22.73
N PHE A 364 -8.18 25.88 -21.70
CA PHE A 364 -8.02 24.75 -20.79
C PHE A 364 -9.31 23.92 -20.66
N PRO A 365 -9.90 23.45 -21.78
CA PRO A 365 -11.23 22.84 -21.78
C PRO A 365 -11.34 21.56 -20.95
N ILE A 366 -10.22 20.87 -20.70
CA ILE A 366 -10.19 19.62 -19.93
C ILE A 366 -9.21 19.67 -18.75
N LEU A 367 -8.91 20.84 -18.18
CA LEU A 367 -7.94 20.95 -17.09
C LEU A 367 -8.31 20.13 -15.84
N ASP A 368 -9.55 20.21 -15.35
CA ASP A 368 -10.04 19.44 -14.20
C ASP A 368 -9.89 17.92 -14.43
N GLN A 369 -10.13 17.52 -15.67
CA GLN A 369 -9.96 16.16 -16.17
C GLN A 369 -8.48 15.77 -16.14
N VAL A 370 -7.58 16.62 -16.64
CA VAL A 370 -6.13 16.39 -16.61
C VAL A 370 -5.60 16.24 -15.19
N GLU A 371 -5.97 17.13 -14.27
CA GLU A 371 -5.56 17.05 -12.86
C GLU A 371 -5.98 15.72 -12.23
N SER A 372 -7.22 15.31 -12.48
CA SER A 372 -7.76 14.01 -12.06
C SER A 372 -6.96 12.84 -12.65
N SER A 373 -6.56 12.91 -13.92
CA SER A 373 -5.71 11.89 -14.59
C SER A 373 -4.44 11.62 -13.84
N ILE A 374 -3.78 12.72 -13.49
CA ILE A 374 -2.45 12.69 -12.92
C ILE A 374 -2.52 12.09 -11.53
N GLY A 375 -3.50 12.52 -10.73
CA GLY A 375 -3.79 11.94 -9.42
C GLY A 375 -3.99 10.42 -9.51
N SER A 376 -4.88 9.96 -10.40
CA SER A 376 -5.18 8.54 -10.59
C SER A 376 -3.95 7.74 -11.01
N SER A 377 -3.29 8.18 -12.08
CA SER A 377 -2.16 7.47 -12.70
C SER A 377 -0.96 7.35 -11.77
N MET A 378 -0.66 8.40 -11.00
CA MET A 378 0.40 8.38 -10.00
C MET A 378 0.04 7.47 -8.83
N GLN A 379 -1.19 7.54 -8.30
CA GLN A 379 -1.62 6.67 -7.21
C GLN A 379 -1.54 5.18 -7.58
N GLN A 380 -2.10 4.80 -8.74
CA GLN A 380 -2.04 3.43 -9.25
C GLN A 380 -0.58 2.96 -9.42
N GLY A 381 0.25 3.82 -10.03
CA GLY A 381 1.66 3.52 -10.25
C GLY A 381 2.43 3.32 -8.94
N VAL A 382 2.19 4.17 -7.94
CA VAL A 382 2.82 4.09 -6.62
C VAL A 382 2.36 2.84 -5.87
N MET A 383 1.07 2.52 -5.90
CA MET A 383 0.53 1.30 -5.27
C MET A 383 1.16 0.05 -5.86
N LYS A 384 1.22 -0.05 -7.20
CA LYS A 384 1.90 -1.15 -7.89
C LYS A 384 3.34 -1.28 -7.45
N ALA A 385 4.08 -0.18 -7.44
CA ALA A 385 5.48 -0.18 -7.08
C ALA A 385 5.71 -0.51 -5.61
N LYS A 386 4.82 -0.08 -4.71
CA LYS A 386 4.84 -0.46 -3.28
C LYS A 386 4.58 -1.95 -3.11
N ALA A 387 3.60 -2.50 -3.82
CA ALA A 387 3.32 -3.94 -3.81
C ALA A 387 4.54 -4.73 -4.30
N LYS A 388 5.18 -4.31 -5.40
CA LYS A 388 6.42 -4.93 -5.90
C LYS A 388 7.57 -4.86 -4.88
N ALA A 389 7.84 -3.68 -4.34
CA ALA A 389 8.91 -3.50 -3.34
C ALA A 389 8.63 -4.32 -2.07
N MET A 390 7.36 -4.52 -1.72
CA MET A 390 6.96 -5.40 -0.63
C MET A 390 7.23 -6.86 -0.96
N ILE A 391 6.86 -7.32 -2.16
CA ILE A 391 7.15 -8.69 -2.64
C ILE A 391 8.64 -9.00 -2.54
N GLU A 392 9.49 -8.10 -3.07
CA GLU A 392 10.95 -8.26 -3.02
C GLU A 392 11.47 -8.38 -1.58
N LYS A 393 10.94 -7.58 -0.65
CA LYS A 393 11.27 -7.70 0.79
C LYS A 393 10.83 -9.04 1.39
N TYR A 394 9.65 -9.55 1.03
CA TYR A 394 9.20 -10.86 1.49
C TYR A 394 10.07 -11.97 0.90
N GLU A 395 10.45 -11.90 -0.38
CA GLU A 395 11.35 -12.85 -1.02
C GLU A 395 12.72 -12.88 -0.34
N ASP A 396 13.32 -11.72 -0.09
CA ASP A 396 14.59 -11.61 0.66
C ASP A 396 14.47 -12.20 2.07
N GLY A 397 13.33 -11.95 2.74
CA GLY A 397 13.03 -12.51 4.04
C GLY A 397 12.90 -14.04 4.00
N LEU A 398 12.20 -14.58 3.00
CA LEU A 398 12.05 -16.01 2.77
C LEU A 398 13.42 -16.66 2.52
N VAL A 399 14.26 -16.08 1.65
CA VAL A 399 15.62 -16.54 1.39
C VAL A 399 16.45 -16.53 2.68
N THR A 400 16.39 -15.44 3.45
CA THR A 400 17.12 -15.26 4.71
C THR A 400 16.75 -16.30 5.77
N LEU A 401 15.49 -16.77 5.76
CA LEU A 401 14.98 -17.80 6.65
C LEU A 401 15.03 -19.21 6.03
N ASN A 402 15.84 -19.41 4.99
CA ASN A 402 16.06 -20.68 4.32
C ASN A 402 14.79 -21.31 3.72
N ALA A 403 13.87 -20.50 3.18
CA ALA A 403 12.77 -21.00 2.38
C ALA A 403 13.31 -21.78 1.16
N THR A 404 12.61 -22.84 0.79
CA THR A 404 12.92 -23.61 -0.41
C THR A 404 12.64 -22.79 -1.68
N ALA A 405 13.35 -23.10 -2.78
CA ALA A 405 13.12 -22.45 -4.07
C ALA A 405 11.65 -22.59 -4.54
N SER A 406 11.00 -23.71 -4.24
CA SER A 406 9.57 -23.93 -4.53
C SER A 406 8.64 -23.07 -3.69
N GLN A 407 8.98 -22.79 -2.42
CA GLN A 407 8.21 -21.88 -1.58
C GLN A 407 8.32 -20.44 -2.07
N ILE A 408 9.55 -20.00 -2.40
CA ILE A 408 9.80 -18.68 -2.97
C ILE A 408 9.02 -18.52 -4.28
N SER A 409 9.18 -19.43 -5.24
CA SER A 409 8.47 -19.38 -6.54
C SER A 409 6.95 -19.28 -6.37
N ARG A 410 6.35 -20.11 -5.50
CA ARG A 410 4.89 -20.08 -5.27
C ARG A 410 4.43 -18.77 -4.64
N PHE A 411 5.17 -18.26 -3.65
CA PHE A 411 4.85 -16.98 -3.02
C PHE A 411 4.97 -15.82 -4.03
N THR A 412 6.06 -15.76 -4.79
CA THR A 412 6.28 -14.77 -5.85
C THR A 412 5.17 -14.81 -6.89
N GLU A 413 4.82 -16.00 -7.37
CA GLU A 413 3.79 -16.20 -8.37
C GLU A 413 2.39 -15.82 -7.86
N ALA A 414 2.04 -16.23 -6.64
CA ALA A 414 0.76 -15.87 -6.01
C ALA A 414 0.64 -14.35 -5.85
N THR A 415 1.69 -13.69 -5.35
CA THR A 415 1.66 -12.24 -5.11
C THR A 415 1.71 -11.45 -6.41
N THR A 416 2.44 -11.95 -7.42
CA THR A 416 2.44 -11.38 -8.78
C THR A 416 1.05 -11.48 -9.40
N ARG A 417 0.34 -12.61 -9.23
CA ARG A 417 -1.05 -12.74 -9.67
C ARG A 417 -1.96 -11.73 -8.99
N LEU A 418 -1.92 -11.63 -7.65
CA LEU A 418 -2.71 -10.66 -6.90
C LEU A 418 -2.46 -9.23 -7.39
N THR A 419 -1.19 -8.84 -7.51
CA THR A 419 -0.80 -7.49 -7.95
C THR A 419 -1.24 -7.21 -9.38
N ASN A 420 -1.09 -8.18 -10.29
CA ASN A 420 -1.57 -8.04 -11.66
C ASN A 420 -3.09 -7.93 -11.72
N THR A 421 -3.81 -8.68 -10.89
CA THR A 421 -5.26 -8.54 -10.81
C THR A 421 -5.67 -7.18 -10.26
N MET A 422 -5.00 -6.66 -9.22
CA MET A 422 -5.23 -5.29 -8.75
C MET A 422 -5.03 -4.26 -9.87
N ILE A 423 -3.96 -4.40 -10.67
CA ILE A 423 -3.71 -3.54 -11.83
C ILE A 423 -4.84 -3.68 -12.86
N SER A 424 -5.28 -4.89 -13.19
CA SER A 424 -6.37 -5.11 -14.13
C SER A 424 -7.70 -4.55 -13.61
N CYS A 425 -8.00 -4.68 -12.33
CA CYS A 425 -9.14 -4.01 -11.71
C CYS A 425 -9.10 -2.50 -11.94
N PHE A 426 -7.93 -1.86 -11.79
CA PHE A 426 -7.77 -0.43 -12.11
C PHE A 426 -7.93 -0.14 -13.62
N GLN A 427 -7.44 -1.02 -14.49
CA GLN A 427 -7.63 -0.90 -15.94
C GLN A 427 -9.11 -1.01 -16.33
N GLU A 428 -9.89 -1.87 -15.68
CA GLU A 428 -11.34 -1.96 -15.92
C GLU A 428 -12.05 -0.63 -15.55
N PHE A 429 -11.57 0.06 -14.50
CA PHE A 429 -11.99 1.43 -14.21
C PHE A 429 -11.55 2.44 -15.24
N ASP A 430 -10.41 2.29 -15.89
CA ASP A 430 -10.00 3.16 -16.99
C ASP A 430 -10.80 2.87 -18.28
N GLU A 431 -11.12 1.60 -18.56
CA GLU A 431 -11.82 1.14 -19.76
C GLU A 431 -13.27 1.62 -19.84
N ILE A 432 -13.97 1.75 -18.71
CA ILE A 432 -15.35 2.24 -18.70
C ILE A 432 -15.45 3.67 -19.26
N PHE A 433 -14.35 4.44 -19.17
CA PHE A 433 -14.28 5.79 -19.72
C PHE A 433 -13.65 5.85 -21.11
N ALA A 434 -12.98 4.80 -21.59
CA ALA A 434 -12.36 4.78 -22.92
C ALA A 434 -13.36 4.98 -24.08
N ASN A 435 -14.65 4.74 -23.83
CA ASN A 435 -15.74 4.93 -24.80
C ASN A 435 -16.42 6.31 -24.70
N CYS A 436 -15.98 7.19 -23.80
CA CYS A 436 -16.57 8.52 -23.66
C CYS A 436 -16.04 9.45 -24.76
N ASP A 437 -16.96 10.15 -25.40
CA ASP A 437 -16.66 11.29 -26.25
C ASP A 437 -16.44 12.52 -25.34
N PRO A 438 -15.23 13.10 -25.30
CA PRO A 438 -14.97 14.28 -24.48
C PRO A 438 -15.84 15.49 -24.87
N ASP A 439 -16.37 15.52 -26.10
CA ASP A 439 -17.23 16.60 -26.59
C ASP A 439 -18.72 16.34 -26.34
N ASP A 440 -19.12 15.14 -25.89
CA ASP A 440 -20.50 14.81 -25.55
C ASP A 440 -20.62 14.31 -24.09
N PRO A 441 -21.04 15.17 -23.14
CA PRO A 441 -21.19 14.79 -21.74
C PRO A 441 -22.22 13.67 -21.50
N ASN A 442 -23.08 13.35 -22.49
CA ASN A 442 -24.00 12.21 -22.39
C ASN A 442 -23.33 10.85 -22.59
N THR A 443 -22.05 10.83 -23.00
CA THR A 443 -21.28 9.60 -23.18
C THR A 443 -20.46 9.21 -21.94
N MET A 444 -20.42 10.06 -20.90
CA MET A 444 -19.82 9.75 -19.61
C MET A 444 -20.56 8.58 -18.94
N PRO A 445 -19.86 7.68 -18.21
CA PRO A 445 -20.49 6.58 -17.50
C PRO A 445 -21.43 7.14 -16.45
N SER A 446 -22.63 6.57 -16.37
CA SER A 446 -23.59 6.95 -15.36
C SER A 446 -23.12 6.47 -13.98
N LYS A 447 -23.69 7.06 -12.93
CA LYS A 447 -23.51 6.54 -11.56
C LYS A 447 -23.80 5.04 -11.46
N ALA A 448 -24.81 4.55 -12.19
CA ALA A 448 -25.16 3.13 -12.20
C ALA A 448 -24.08 2.26 -12.84
N ASP A 449 -23.40 2.76 -13.88
CA ASP A 449 -22.29 2.06 -14.53
C ASP A 449 -21.09 1.94 -13.58
N MET A 450 -20.79 3.01 -12.82
CA MET A 450 -19.74 3.02 -11.81
C MET A 450 -20.05 2.10 -10.62
N GLU A 451 -21.29 2.09 -10.12
CA GLU A 451 -21.72 1.17 -9.07
C GLU A 451 -21.69 -0.29 -9.55
N ALA A 452 -22.06 -0.55 -10.80
CA ALA A 452 -21.98 -1.89 -11.39
C ALA A 452 -20.53 -2.38 -11.50
N LEU A 453 -19.62 -1.52 -11.96
CA LEU A 453 -18.20 -1.83 -12.04
C LEU A 453 -17.59 -2.03 -10.65
N GLN A 454 -17.90 -1.17 -9.68
CA GLN A 454 -17.45 -1.32 -8.31
C GLN A 454 -17.89 -2.66 -7.70
N ASN A 455 -19.14 -3.07 -7.92
CA ASN A 455 -19.64 -4.36 -7.46
C ASN A 455 -18.96 -5.54 -8.19
N THR A 456 -18.59 -5.36 -9.46
CA THR A 456 -17.86 -6.37 -10.23
C THR A 456 -16.43 -6.52 -9.73
N VAL A 457 -15.76 -5.42 -9.41
CA VAL A 457 -14.37 -5.42 -8.96
C VAL A 457 -14.23 -5.79 -7.49
N PHE A 458 -14.99 -5.14 -6.61
CA PHE A 458 -14.83 -5.20 -5.16
C PHE A 458 -16.01 -5.83 -4.40
N GLY A 459 -17.09 -6.20 -5.10
CA GLY A 459 -18.22 -6.88 -4.46
C GLY A 459 -17.84 -8.31 -4.02
N PRO A 460 -18.68 -8.96 -3.20
CA PRO A 460 -18.48 -10.37 -2.83
C PRO A 460 -18.43 -11.27 -4.07
N GLY A 461 -17.36 -12.05 -4.23
CA GLY A 461 -17.09 -12.83 -5.44
C GLY A 461 -16.68 -12.01 -6.66
N GLY A 462 -16.38 -10.72 -6.47
CA GLY A 462 -15.82 -9.86 -7.50
C GLY A 462 -14.37 -10.21 -7.83
N THR A 463 -13.79 -9.51 -8.80
CA THR A 463 -12.43 -9.77 -9.30
C THR A 463 -11.38 -9.73 -8.19
N MET A 464 -11.45 -8.74 -7.28
CA MET A 464 -10.49 -8.59 -6.18
C MET A 464 -10.68 -9.61 -5.06
N ASP A 465 -11.93 -9.92 -4.66
CA ASP A 465 -12.22 -10.96 -3.66
C ASP A 465 -11.73 -12.33 -4.16
N THR A 466 -11.99 -12.63 -5.44
CA THR A 466 -11.51 -13.86 -6.10
C THR A 466 -9.98 -13.91 -6.19
N ALA A 467 -9.33 -12.79 -6.51
CA ALA A 467 -7.87 -12.70 -6.57
C ALA A 467 -7.24 -12.92 -5.21
N PHE A 468 -7.83 -12.36 -4.16
CA PHE A 468 -7.38 -12.55 -2.79
C PHE A 468 -7.58 -14.00 -2.33
N ASP A 469 -8.76 -14.59 -2.56
CA ASP A 469 -9.01 -16.00 -2.24
C ASP A 469 -8.04 -16.95 -2.99
N THR A 470 -7.72 -16.62 -4.25
CA THR A 470 -6.72 -17.33 -5.06
C THR A 470 -5.31 -17.16 -4.48
N TYR A 471 -4.92 -15.93 -4.13
CA TYR A 471 -3.64 -15.64 -3.49
C TYR A 471 -3.47 -16.43 -2.19
N MET A 472 -4.49 -16.45 -1.33
CA MET A 472 -4.47 -17.21 -0.09
C MET A 472 -4.25 -18.69 -0.37
N THR A 473 -4.96 -19.25 -1.34
CA THR A 473 -4.80 -20.66 -1.76
C THR A 473 -3.40 -20.94 -2.31
N ASP A 474 -2.89 -20.08 -3.20
CA ASP A 474 -1.63 -20.30 -3.90
C ASP A 474 -0.39 -20.04 -3.01
N ALA A 475 -0.52 -19.10 -2.07
CA ALA A 475 0.50 -18.79 -1.06
C ALA A 475 0.38 -19.71 0.18
N ALA A 476 -0.47 -20.73 0.14
CA ALA A 476 -0.58 -21.73 1.20
C ALA A 476 0.59 -22.71 1.18
N SER A 477 1.02 -23.11 2.36
CA SER A 477 1.93 -24.25 2.53
C SER A 477 1.23 -25.54 2.13
N THR A 478 1.93 -26.40 1.42
CA THR A 478 1.42 -27.72 1.03
C THR A 478 1.29 -28.61 2.25
N VAL A 479 0.42 -29.61 2.13
CA VAL A 479 0.29 -30.66 3.15
C VAL A 479 1.60 -31.41 3.34
N VAL A 480 2.41 -31.60 2.30
CA VAL A 480 3.73 -32.25 2.42
C VAL A 480 4.71 -31.40 3.23
N GLU A 481 4.69 -30.07 3.05
CA GLU A 481 5.50 -29.16 3.85
C GLU A 481 5.07 -29.17 5.33
N ILE A 482 3.77 -29.32 5.61
CA ILE A 482 3.21 -29.33 6.97
C ILE A 482 3.38 -30.71 7.66
N ASP A 483 3.01 -31.79 6.98
CA ASP A 483 2.82 -33.14 7.54
C ASP A 483 3.81 -34.20 6.99
N GLY A 484 4.70 -33.81 6.10
CA GLY A 484 5.65 -34.72 5.44
C GLY A 484 5.00 -35.57 4.36
N ASP A 485 5.73 -36.57 3.86
CA ASP A 485 5.22 -37.46 2.82
C ASP A 485 4.02 -38.29 3.33
N GLN A 486 2.83 -37.98 2.83
CA GLN A 486 1.60 -38.66 3.24
C GLN A 486 1.50 -40.13 2.78
N SER A 487 2.35 -40.58 1.84
CA SER A 487 2.33 -41.96 1.33
C SER A 487 2.63 -43.01 2.41
N ILE A 488 3.14 -42.59 3.57
CA ILE A 488 3.51 -43.44 4.71
C ILE A 488 2.31 -43.67 5.68
N ALA A 489 1.16 -43.04 5.45
CA ALA A 489 0.02 -43.03 6.36
C ALA A 489 -0.63 -44.40 6.65
N GLU A 490 -0.39 -45.44 5.84
CA GLU A 490 -1.07 -46.73 6.00
C GLU A 490 -0.51 -47.64 7.12
N SER A 491 0.62 -47.32 7.77
CA SER A 491 1.25 -48.25 8.74
C SER A 491 1.53 -47.72 10.15
N HIS A 492 1.19 -46.47 10.48
CA HIS A 492 1.34 -45.87 11.82
C HIS A 492 2.61 -46.24 12.63
N PRO A 493 3.83 -46.32 12.05
CA PRO A 493 5.01 -46.52 12.87
C PRO A 493 5.27 -45.25 13.70
N LYS A 494 5.75 -45.44 14.94
CA LYS A 494 6.36 -44.37 15.73
C LYS A 494 7.44 -43.71 14.86
N VAL A 495 7.40 -42.39 14.68
CA VAL A 495 8.34 -41.65 13.82
C VAL A 495 9.70 -41.47 14.52
N SER A 496 10.23 -42.55 15.11
CA SER A 496 11.51 -42.54 15.82
C SER A 496 12.72 -42.75 14.90
N GLU A 497 12.52 -42.92 13.59
CA GLU A 497 13.60 -43.33 12.66
C GLU A 497 13.62 -42.62 11.29
N GLN A 498 12.74 -41.66 11.00
CA GLN A 498 12.73 -40.97 9.70
C GLN A 498 13.19 -39.51 9.82
N THR A 499 14.02 -39.08 8.87
CA THR A 499 14.76 -37.81 8.91
C THR A 499 14.06 -36.63 8.24
N ASP A 500 12.80 -36.72 7.79
CA ASP A 500 12.20 -35.66 6.95
C ASP A 500 10.65 -35.61 6.88
N ASP A 501 9.94 -35.77 8.00
CA ASP A 501 8.46 -35.92 8.03
C ASP A 501 7.67 -34.58 8.15
N GLY A 502 8.18 -33.49 7.55
CA GLY A 502 7.47 -32.19 7.48
C GLY A 502 7.47 -31.35 8.77
N LEU A 503 6.80 -30.18 8.73
CA LEU A 503 6.83 -29.15 9.78
C LEU A 503 6.38 -29.67 11.15
N ARG A 504 5.27 -30.40 11.22
CA ARG A 504 4.72 -30.91 12.49
C ARG A 504 5.68 -31.89 13.17
N TRP A 505 6.33 -32.76 12.38
CA TRP A 505 7.37 -33.63 12.91
C TRP A 505 8.58 -32.84 13.38
N LYS A 506 9.07 -31.87 12.59
CA LYS A 506 10.22 -31.05 12.99
C LYS A 506 9.97 -30.29 14.29
N VAL A 507 8.78 -29.71 14.46
CA VAL A 507 8.36 -29.03 15.69
C VAL A 507 8.25 -30.02 16.85
N ALA A 508 7.63 -31.19 16.65
CA ALA A 508 7.51 -32.20 17.68
C ALA A 508 8.88 -32.74 18.12
N ASN A 509 9.76 -33.05 17.16
CA ASN A 509 11.13 -33.50 17.40
C ASN A 509 11.93 -32.44 18.16
N ALA A 510 11.85 -31.18 17.71
CA ALA A 510 12.45 -30.03 18.39
C ALA A 510 11.97 -29.93 19.84
N LEU A 511 10.67 -30.13 20.09
CA LEU A 511 10.05 -30.13 21.42
C LEU A 511 10.34 -31.39 22.25
N GLY A 512 11.05 -32.39 21.71
CA GLY A 512 11.25 -33.69 22.36
C GLY A 512 9.94 -34.46 22.56
N LEU A 513 8.91 -34.16 21.77
CA LEU A 513 7.60 -34.80 21.78
C LEU A 513 7.62 -36.02 20.88
N THR A 514 6.89 -37.06 21.27
CA THR A 514 6.63 -38.19 20.37
C THR A 514 5.54 -37.78 19.39
N TYR A 515 5.90 -37.63 18.11
CA TYR A 515 4.93 -37.36 17.04
C TYR A 515 4.29 -38.65 16.55
N TYR A 516 2.95 -38.65 16.45
CA TYR A 516 2.18 -39.70 15.82
C TYR A 516 1.49 -39.13 14.58
N LYS A 517 1.68 -39.78 13.44
CA LYS A 517 1.07 -39.38 12.17
C LYS A 517 -0.43 -39.70 12.21
N TRP A 518 -1.22 -38.66 12.48
CA TRP A 518 -2.66 -38.50 12.25
C TRP A 518 -3.49 -39.79 12.23
N ALA A 519 -3.62 -40.45 13.38
CA ALA A 519 -4.61 -41.52 13.54
C ALA A 519 -5.36 -41.34 14.86
N ASP A 520 -6.65 -41.04 14.70
CA ASP A 520 -7.73 -41.25 15.65
C ASP A 520 -7.83 -40.33 16.87
N ARG A 521 -8.36 -39.12 16.62
CA ARG A 521 -9.12 -38.31 17.59
C ARG A 521 -10.28 -39.09 18.26
N TYR A 522 -10.63 -40.29 17.77
CA TYR A 522 -11.84 -41.02 18.18
C TYR A 522 -11.69 -42.54 18.44
N GLY A 523 -10.50 -43.14 18.28
CA GLY A 523 -10.38 -44.60 18.13
C GLY A 523 -9.69 -45.36 19.27
N VAL A 524 -8.70 -44.78 19.96
CA VAL A 524 -7.91 -45.54 20.95
C VAL A 524 -7.78 -44.77 22.26
N GLN A 525 -8.51 -45.23 23.27
CA GLN A 525 -8.23 -44.90 24.67
C GLN A 525 -6.80 -45.33 25.03
N ALA A 526 -6.08 -44.42 25.71
CA ALA A 526 -4.95 -44.71 26.60
C ALA A 526 -3.53 -44.74 26.00
N ASP A 527 -3.04 -43.58 25.54
CA ASP A 527 -1.73 -43.14 26.01
C ASP A 527 -1.90 -41.84 26.83
N PRO A 528 -1.99 -41.91 28.17
CA PRO A 528 -2.12 -40.72 29.02
C PRO A 528 -0.86 -39.83 29.00
N ASP A 529 0.26 -40.31 28.45
CA ASP A 529 1.53 -39.59 28.40
C ASP A 529 1.83 -39.03 26.99
N ALA A 530 0.98 -39.30 25.99
CA ALA A 530 1.10 -38.72 24.65
C ALA A 530 0.62 -37.26 24.66
N THR A 531 1.55 -36.32 24.81
CA THR A 531 1.29 -34.90 24.56
C THR A 531 1.03 -34.66 23.08
N TYR A 532 -0.26 -34.61 22.72
CA TYR A 532 -0.72 -34.21 21.39
C TYR A 532 -0.40 -32.72 21.20
N LEU A 533 0.35 -32.37 20.15
CA LEU A 533 0.29 -31.00 19.62
C LEU A 533 -1.13 -30.86 19.08
N GLY A 534 -1.99 -30.15 19.81
CA GLY A 534 -3.38 -29.88 19.44
C GLY A 534 -3.49 -29.55 17.96
N ASP A 535 -4.61 -29.95 17.33
CA ASP A 535 -4.86 -29.62 15.93
C ASP A 535 -4.66 -28.11 15.67
N ASP A 536 -4.83 -27.26 16.68
CA ASP A 536 -4.79 -25.81 16.60
C ASP A 536 -3.39 -25.16 16.57
N VAL A 537 -2.29 -25.91 16.61
CA VAL A 537 -0.95 -25.28 16.56
C VAL A 537 -0.66 -24.78 15.14
N GLY A 538 -0.90 -23.47 14.93
CA GLY A 538 -0.52 -22.73 13.72
C GLY A 538 -1.58 -22.65 12.63
N LYS A 539 -2.80 -23.12 12.87
CA LYS A 539 -3.90 -23.05 11.90
C LYS A 539 -4.47 -21.63 11.83
N PHE A 540 -4.46 -21.04 10.63
CA PHE A 540 -5.41 -19.99 10.30
C PHE A 540 -6.63 -20.65 9.67
N TRP A 541 -7.82 -20.25 10.13
CA TRP A 541 -9.06 -20.73 9.53
C TRP A 541 -9.30 -19.91 8.25
N GLY A 542 -9.29 -20.59 7.10
CA GLY A 542 -9.76 -19.97 5.86
C GLY A 542 -11.24 -19.62 5.93
N LYS A 543 -11.73 -18.79 5.00
CA LYS A 543 -13.15 -18.37 4.88
C LYS A 543 -14.13 -19.56 4.82
N THR A 544 -13.66 -20.74 4.41
CA THR A 544 -14.41 -22.01 4.30
C THR A 544 -14.17 -22.99 5.46
N GLY A 545 -13.38 -22.62 6.46
CA GLY A 545 -13.00 -23.50 7.57
C GLY A 545 -11.88 -24.50 7.26
N GLU A 546 -11.21 -24.36 6.11
CA GLU A 546 -10.03 -25.15 5.77
C GLU A 546 -8.77 -24.65 6.50
N ASP A 547 -7.91 -25.59 6.89
CA ASP A 547 -6.65 -25.33 7.58
C ASP A 547 -5.68 -24.61 6.63
N TRP A 548 -5.50 -23.30 6.80
CA TRP A 548 -4.55 -22.51 6.02
C TRP A 548 -3.31 -22.17 6.85
N ILE A 549 -2.12 -22.44 6.31
CA ILE A 549 -0.85 -21.96 6.86
C ILE A 549 -0.10 -21.24 5.73
N PRO A 550 0.03 -19.91 5.76
CA PRO A 550 0.78 -19.19 4.73
C PRO A 550 2.24 -19.67 4.67
N ILE A 551 2.83 -19.66 3.47
CA ILE A 551 4.24 -20.04 3.25
C ILE A 551 5.17 -19.30 4.20
N THR A 552 4.94 -18.00 4.43
CA THR A 552 5.74 -17.17 5.35
C THR A 552 5.75 -17.75 6.76
N MET A 553 4.60 -18.19 7.28
CA MET A 553 4.48 -18.80 8.61
C MET A 553 5.15 -20.17 8.68
N ALA A 554 4.96 -21.02 7.66
CA ALA A 554 5.61 -22.33 7.63
C ALA A 554 7.14 -22.21 7.56
N VAL A 555 7.66 -21.24 6.80
CA VAL A 555 9.09 -20.94 6.73
C VAL A 555 9.63 -20.50 8.09
N VAL A 556 8.93 -19.59 8.78
CA VAL A 556 9.33 -19.16 10.13
C VAL A 556 9.38 -20.33 11.10
N ILE A 557 8.34 -21.17 11.12
CA ILE A 557 8.26 -22.33 12.03
C ILE A 557 9.35 -23.35 11.67
N ASN A 558 9.61 -23.58 10.39
CA ASN A 558 10.65 -24.51 9.94
C ASN A 558 12.04 -24.00 10.35
N TRP A 559 12.32 -22.72 10.09
CA TRP A 559 13.55 -22.07 10.50
C TRP A 559 13.75 -22.14 12.03
N ALA A 560 12.71 -21.88 12.81
CA ALA A 560 12.76 -22.00 14.26
C ALA A 560 13.01 -23.44 14.73
N ALA A 561 12.39 -24.43 14.07
CA ALA A 561 12.64 -25.84 14.36
C ALA A 561 14.10 -26.22 14.04
N ASP A 562 14.66 -25.72 12.95
CA ASP A 562 16.07 -25.93 12.59
C ASP A 562 17.01 -25.30 13.64
N VAL A 563 16.71 -24.09 14.13
CA VAL A 563 17.46 -23.47 15.25
C VAL A 563 17.44 -24.39 16.48
N ILE A 564 16.28 -24.93 16.86
CA ILE A 564 16.15 -25.81 18.02
C ILE A 564 16.88 -27.14 17.83
N ASN A 565 16.71 -27.78 16.67
CA ASN A 565 17.31 -29.09 16.37
C ASN A 565 18.83 -29.08 16.44
N ASN A 566 19.44 -27.92 16.18
CA ASN A 566 20.87 -27.72 16.29
C ASN A 566 21.33 -27.23 17.68
N GLY A 567 20.45 -27.33 18.68
CA GLY A 567 20.75 -26.97 20.06
C GLY A 567 20.65 -25.48 20.35
N GLY A 568 20.16 -24.67 19.40
CA GLY A 568 19.85 -23.26 19.58
C GLY A 568 18.51 -22.99 20.27
N TYR A 569 18.24 -21.71 20.49
CA TYR A 569 16.95 -21.18 20.93
C TYR A 569 16.81 -19.71 20.54
N ILE A 570 15.57 -19.25 20.43
CA ILE A 570 15.24 -17.82 20.30
C ILE A 570 14.92 -17.30 21.70
N SER A 571 15.58 -16.22 22.12
CA SER A 571 15.12 -15.43 23.28
C SER A 571 14.38 -14.19 22.79
N TYR A 572 13.42 -13.72 23.58
CA TYR A 572 12.70 -12.51 23.28
C TYR A 572 12.53 -11.69 24.56
N TYR A 573 13.17 -10.53 24.60
CA TYR A 573 13.23 -9.67 25.78
C TYR A 573 12.13 -8.61 25.70
N GLY A 574 11.47 -8.33 26.83
CA GLY A 574 10.64 -7.14 26.92
C GLY A 574 11.50 -5.86 26.89
N THR A 575 10.85 -4.72 26.62
CA THR A 575 11.46 -3.38 26.59
C THR A 575 12.07 -2.96 27.93
N GLY A 576 13.26 -3.45 28.30
CA GLY A 576 13.91 -2.96 29.53
C GLY A 576 15.19 -3.63 30.03
N GLU A 577 15.66 -4.73 29.46
CA GLU A 577 16.85 -5.44 29.96
C GLU A 577 17.94 -5.58 28.89
N ASP A 578 19.20 -5.50 29.32
CA ASP A 578 20.39 -5.51 28.47
C ASP A 578 20.58 -6.90 27.82
N PRO A 579 20.59 -7.00 26.47
CA PRO A 579 20.71 -8.29 25.78
C PRO A 579 22.07 -8.98 26.00
N ASP A 580 23.09 -8.29 26.53
CA ASP A 580 24.45 -8.81 26.75
C ASP A 580 24.68 -9.34 28.18
N ASP A 581 23.68 -9.36 29.07
CA ASP A 581 23.85 -9.90 30.42
C ASP A 581 23.90 -11.45 30.40
N ALA A 582 25.12 -11.98 30.36
CA ALA A 582 25.42 -13.40 30.23
C ALA A 582 25.07 -14.24 31.48
N ASP A 583 24.57 -13.64 32.57
CA ASP A 583 24.18 -14.35 33.79
C ASP A 583 22.74 -14.88 33.72
N LEU A 584 22.51 -15.82 32.78
CA LEU A 584 21.23 -16.47 32.44
C LEU A 584 20.65 -17.39 33.55
N THR A 585 21.08 -17.27 34.81
CA THR A 585 20.52 -18.05 35.93
C THR A 585 19.42 -17.32 36.70
N THR A 586 19.27 -16.02 36.46
CA THR A 586 18.15 -15.20 36.94
C THR A 586 17.36 -14.65 35.77
N ASP A 587 16.88 -15.55 34.91
CA ASP A 587 15.94 -15.25 33.83
C ASP A 587 14.57 -14.94 34.46
N TYR A 588 14.41 -13.68 34.89
CA TYR A 588 13.12 -13.11 35.21
C TYR A 588 12.67 -12.28 34.02
N SER A 589 11.59 -12.75 33.42
CA SER A 589 10.60 -11.98 32.68
C SER A 589 9.98 -10.84 33.54
N SER A 590 10.80 -10.00 34.18
CA SER A 590 10.35 -8.87 34.99
C SER A 590 10.16 -7.61 34.17
N LEU A 591 9.32 -7.69 33.14
CA LEU A 591 8.60 -6.49 32.68
C LEU A 591 7.20 -6.49 33.29
N TYR A 592 7.01 -5.54 34.22
CA TYR A 592 5.86 -5.31 35.10
C TYR A 592 5.68 -6.29 36.27
N GLN A 593 6.61 -6.26 37.23
CA GLN A 593 6.20 -6.43 38.61
C GLN A 593 5.22 -5.30 38.99
N HIS A 594 3.93 -5.61 39.06
CA HIS A 594 3.07 -4.95 40.04
C HIS A 594 3.41 -5.53 41.42
N THR A 595 4.53 -5.11 41.99
CA THR A 595 4.80 -5.31 43.41
C THR A 595 4.64 -3.96 44.12
N GLY A 596 3.63 -3.90 45.00
CA GLY A 596 3.60 -2.88 46.04
C GLY A 596 2.23 -2.29 46.32
N ALA A 597 1.61 -2.77 47.39
CA ALA A 597 0.76 -1.93 48.23
C ALA A 597 1.62 -0.78 48.78
N GLY A 598 1.72 0.34 48.05
CA GLY A 598 2.51 1.51 48.44
C GLY A 598 2.75 2.41 47.25
N GLY A 599 2.19 3.63 47.31
CA GLY A 599 1.98 4.49 46.15
C GLY A 599 3.23 4.85 45.32
N ARG A 600 3.03 4.79 43.99
CA ARG A 600 3.58 5.76 43.05
C ARG A 600 2.47 6.22 42.11
N THR A 601 2.32 7.53 42.03
CA THR A 601 1.44 8.24 41.10
C THR A 601 2.13 8.31 39.72
N THR A 602 1.44 7.75 38.72
CA THR A 602 1.38 8.04 37.26
C THR A 602 2.55 8.70 36.51
N ASN A 603 2.68 8.27 35.23
CA ASN A 603 2.98 9.02 33.98
C ASN A 603 4.00 8.20 33.14
N ASN A 604 3.71 7.57 32.00
CA ASN A 604 2.58 7.58 31.05
C ASN A 604 2.25 6.12 30.66
N PRO A 605 1.01 5.63 30.86
CA PRO A 605 0.48 4.58 30.01
C PRO A 605 0.44 5.10 28.56
N VAL A 606 0.63 4.22 27.57
CA VAL A 606 0.11 4.51 26.23
C VAL A 606 -1.41 4.46 26.39
N ASP A 607 -2.06 5.62 26.33
CA ASP A 607 -3.52 5.70 26.39
C ASP A 607 -4.09 5.01 25.14
N ILE A 608 -4.70 3.84 25.32
CA ILE A 608 -5.61 3.27 24.30
C ILE A 608 -6.94 4.01 24.49
N PRO A 609 -7.49 4.69 23.48
CA PRO A 609 -8.70 5.49 23.58
C PRO A 609 -9.92 4.69 24.07
N ASP A 610 -10.23 4.81 25.36
CA ASP A 610 -11.54 4.47 25.90
C ASP A 610 -12.53 5.57 25.50
N GLY A 611 -13.45 5.25 24.59
CA GLY A 611 -14.79 5.80 24.78
C GLY A 611 -15.58 6.32 23.57
N SER A 612 -15.14 6.16 22.32
CA SER A 612 -16.04 6.53 21.22
C SER A 612 -15.91 5.63 20.00
N VAL A 613 -17.05 5.02 19.67
CA VAL A 613 -17.39 4.16 18.53
C VAL A 613 -17.06 2.67 18.72
N ASP A 614 -18.13 1.90 18.96
CA ASP A 614 -18.25 0.44 18.97
C ASP A 614 -17.18 -0.39 19.72
N ALA A 615 -17.27 -0.38 21.05
CA ALA A 615 -16.45 -1.21 21.96
C ALA A 615 -16.59 -2.74 21.76
N SER A 616 -17.41 -3.20 20.81
CA SER A 616 -17.58 -4.62 20.50
C SER A 616 -16.45 -5.21 19.63
N ILE A 617 -15.66 -4.36 18.96
CA ILE A 617 -14.55 -4.78 18.08
C ILE A 617 -13.16 -4.58 18.73
N ASN A 618 -13.09 -3.80 19.83
CA ASN A 618 -11.82 -3.51 20.51
C ASN A 618 -11.29 -4.72 21.32
N MET A 619 -10.48 -5.54 20.62
CA MET A 619 -9.34 -6.29 21.13
C MET A 619 -9.58 -7.03 22.46
N SER A 620 -10.62 -7.86 22.52
CA SER A 620 -10.92 -8.71 23.69
C SER A 620 -9.74 -9.61 24.10
N TRP A 621 -8.84 -9.95 23.17
CA TRP A 621 -7.62 -10.72 23.39
C TRP A 621 -6.46 -9.90 23.98
N LEU A 622 -6.42 -8.57 23.81
CA LEU A 622 -5.43 -7.69 24.49
C LEU A 622 -5.65 -7.58 26.00
N LYS A 623 -6.75 -8.13 26.50
CA LYS A 623 -7.01 -8.24 27.93
C LYS A 623 -6.39 -9.50 28.52
N GLU A 624 -5.99 -10.44 27.70
CA GLU A 624 -5.49 -11.75 28.09
C GLU A 624 -4.10 -11.64 28.73
N VAL A 625 -4.00 -12.05 29.98
CA VAL A 625 -2.73 -12.14 30.73
C VAL A 625 -2.08 -13.49 30.50
N ASP A 626 -2.91 -14.55 30.50
CA ASP A 626 -2.39 -15.90 30.51
C ASP A 626 -3.38 -16.99 30.04
N HIS A 627 -2.85 -18.04 29.42
CA HIS A 627 -3.57 -19.28 29.05
C HIS A 627 -3.23 -20.42 29.99
N PHE A 628 -4.21 -21.16 30.47
CA PHE A 628 -3.90 -22.35 31.25
C PHE A 628 -4.94 -23.45 31.11
N PHE A 629 -4.50 -24.68 31.35
CA PHE A 629 -5.36 -25.85 31.34
C PHE A 629 -5.75 -26.21 32.76
N VAL A 630 -7.05 -26.35 33.00
CA VAL A 630 -7.54 -26.83 34.29
C VAL A 630 -7.35 -28.35 34.33
N SER A 631 -6.29 -28.82 34.99
CA SER A 631 -6.02 -30.24 35.19
C SER A 631 -6.98 -30.87 36.20
N SER A 632 -7.37 -30.09 37.20
CA SER A 632 -8.33 -30.51 38.22
C SER A 632 -9.04 -29.29 38.82
N LYS A 633 -10.26 -29.52 39.33
CA LYS A 633 -11.02 -28.53 40.09
C LYS A 633 -11.43 -29.08 41.45
N ASN A 634 -11.57 -28.20 42.42
CA ASN A 634 -12.15 -28.50 43.72
C ASN A 634 -13.23 -27.46 44.03
N ASP A 635 -14.47 -27.90 43.94
CA ASP A 635 -15.64 -27.02 44.06
C ASP A 635 -15.80 -26.45 45.48
N VAL A 636 -15.46 -27.23 46.50
CA VAL A 636 -15.57 -26.83 47.91
C VAL A 636 -14.64 -25.65 48.22
N ASN A 637 -13.41 -25.72 47.69
CA ASN A 637 -12.39 -24.69 47.90
C ASN A 637 -12.39 -23.61 46.81
N ARG A 638 -13.21 -23.77 45.75
CA ARG A 638 -13.23 -22.95 44.53
C ARG A 638 -11.86 -22.79 43.90
N THR A 639 -11.10 -23.88 43.86
CA THR A 639 -9.75 -23.89 43.30
C THR A 639 -9.72 -24.63 41.99
N VAL A 640 -8.97 -24.09 41.04
CA VAL A 640 -8.56 -24.78 39.81
C VAL A 640 -7.06 -24.97 39.84
N THR A 641 -6.58 -26.12 39.37
CA THR A 641 -5.15 -26.44 39.34
C THR A 641 -4.68 -26.58 37.90
N ASP A 642 -3.53 -26.00 37.58
CA ASP A 642 -2.75 -26.28 36.38
C ASP A 642 -1.43 -26.93 36.80
N LEU A 643 -1.23 -28.18 36.41
CA LEU A 643 0.01 -28.90 36.73
C LEU A 643 1.21 -28.45 35.88
N ILE A 644 0.96 -27.67 34.83
CA ILE A 644 1.98 -27.22 33.88
C ILE A 644 2.60 -25.90 34.38
N LYS A 645 1.86 -25.10 35.17
CA LYS A 645 2.26 -23.74 35.55
C LYS A 645 2.57 -23.57 37.02
N ASN A 646 3.65 -22.84 37.28
CA ASN A 646 4.04 -22.39 38.62
C ASN A 646 3.87 -20.86 38.72
N TYR A 647 2.71 -20.45 39.21
CA TYR A 647 2.41 -19.08 39.57
C TYR A 647 3.13 -18.66 40.85
N THR A 648 3.63 -17.43 40.88
CA THR A 648 4.07 -16.83 42.15
C THR A 648 2.87 -16.52 43.04
N ASN A 649 3.01 -16.68 44.36
CA ASN A 649 1.92 -16.45 45.30
C ASN A 649 1.24 -15.08 45.07
N ASN A 650 -0.06 -15.10 44.78
CA ASN A 650 -0.94 -13.95 44.52
C ASN A 650 -0.64 -13.11 43.28
N GLU A 651 0.16 -13.61 42.35
CA GLU A 651 0.45 -12.95 41.06
C GLU A 651 -0.81 -12.53 40.28
N HIS A 652 -1.85 -13.36 40.28
CA HIS A 652 -3.09 -13.12 39.53
C HIS A 652 -4.24 -12.69 40.44
N GLN A 653 -3.97 -12.29 41.68
CA GLN A 653 -5.01 -11.80 42.58
C GLN A 653 -5.73 -10.59 41.95
N ASN A 654 -7.07 -10.60 42.04
CA ASN A 654 -8.00 -9.62 41.45
C ASN A 654 -8.03 -9.57 39.91
N LYS A 655 -7.37 -10.51 39.22
CA LYS A 655 -7.52 -10.66 37.76
C LYS A 655 -8.79 -11.43 37.44
N LEU A 656 -9.30 -11.25 36.23
CA LEU A 656 -10.51 -11.92 35.77
C LEU A 656 -10.16 -13.32 35.24
N PHE A 657 -11.10 -14.24 35.40
CA PHE A 657 -10.99 -15.62 34.98
C PHE A 657 -12.16 -15.93 34.04
N GLY A 658 -11.88 -16.49 32.87
CA GLY A 658 -12.89 -16.74 31.84
C GLY A 658 -12.57 -17.92 30.92
N SER A 659 -13.55 -18.32 30.14
CA SER A 659 -13.41 -19.32 29.07
C SER A 659 -13.49 -18.65 27.70
N CYS A 660 -12.84 -19.23 26.68
CA CYS A 660 -13.03 -18.85 25.28
C CYS A 660 -13.64 -20.03 24.52
N ASN A 661 -14.76 -19.79 23.85
CA ASN A 661 -15.33 -20.74 22.90
C ASN A 661 -15.15 -20.20 21.49
N PHE A 662 -14.51 -20.96 20.60
CA PHE A 662 -14.42 -20.61 19.19
C PHE A 662 -15.72 -20.98 18.49
N THR A 663 -16.35 -19.99 17.87
CA THR A 663 -17.55 -20.17 17.05
C THR A 663 -17.26 -19.75 15.62
N GLU A 664 -18.15 -20.03 14.68
CA GLU A 664 -18.04 -19.57 13.28
C GLU A 664 -17.99 -18.03 13.16
N SER A 665 -18.46 -17.30 14.17
CA SER A 665 -18.40 -15.84 14.25
C SER A 665 -17.16 -15.32 15.00
N GLY A 666 -16.19 -16.20 15.31
CA GLY A 666 -14.98 -15.87 16.06
C GLY A 666 -15.01 -16.32 17.54
N PRO A 667 -13.97 -15.94 18.30
CA PRO A 667 -13.84 -16.31 19.71
C PRO A 667 -14.85 -15.56 20.60
N VAL A 668 -15.62 -16.30 21.41
CA VAL A 668 -16.52 -15.75 22.42
C VAL A 668 -15.90 -15.94 23.81
N TYR A 669 -15.45 -14.83 24.38
CA TYR A 669 -14.90 -14.78 25.75
C TYR A 669 -16.02 -14.63 26.77
N THR A 670 -16.12 -15.57 27.71
CA THR A 670 -17.10 -15.54 28.80
C THR A 670 -16.38 -15.33 30.12
N GLN A 671 -16.69 -14.23 30.81
CA GLN A 671 -16.25 -14.02 32.19
C GLN A 671 -16.89 -15.06 33.10
N LEU A 672 -16.07 -15.84 33.78
CA LEU A 672 -16.53 -16.82 34.77
C LEU A 672 -16.34 -16.32 36.19
N GLY A 673 -15.37 -15.44 36.44
CA GLY A 673 -15.12 -14.92 37.78
C GLY A 673 -13.93 -13.98 37.92
N THR A 674 -13.54 -13.77 39.17
CA THR A 674 -12.32 -13.07 39.58
C THR A 674 -11.47 -14.00 40.42
N ILE A 675 -10.16 -13.94 40.26
CA ILE A 675 -9.19 -14.73 41.04
C ILE A 675 -9.00 -14.04 42.39
N ALA A 676 -9.32 -14.74 43.49
CA ALA A 676 -9.14 -14.24 44.85
C ALA A 676 -7.69 -14.34 45.33
N SER A 677 -6.99 -15.40 44.91
CA SER A 677 -5.58 -15.65 45.21
C SER A 677 -5.06 -16.75 44.30
N ASN A 678 -3.75 -16.95 44.28
CA ASN A 678 -3.13 -18.10 43.64
C ASN A 678 -1.85 -18.51 44.37
N THR A 679 -1.48 -19.78 44.26
CA THR A 679 -0.27 -20.38 44.85
C THR A 679 0.26 -21.47 43.95
N ASP A 680 1.57 -21.50 43.66
CA ASP A 680 2.23 -22.50 42.82
C ASP A 680 1.38 -22.94 41.61
N THR A 681 0.66 -24.06 41.70
CA THR A 681 -0.16 -24.61 40.60
C THR A 681 -1.66 -24.27 40.66
N THR A 682 -2.12 -23.53 41.66
CA THR A 682 -3.53 -23.43 42.03
C THR A 682 -4.03 -21.98 42.03
N LEU A 683 -5.14 -21.72 41.33
CA LEU A 683 -5.89 -20.46 41.41
C LEU A 683 -7.13 -20.67 42.28
N THR A 684 -7.33 -19.79 43.26
CA THR A 684 -8.54 -19.73 44.08
C THR A 684 -9.44 -18.64 43.53
N LEU A 685 -10.68 -18.99 43.19
CA LEU A 685 -11.65 -18.07 42.63
C LEU A 685 -12.49 -17.40 43.73
N ALA A 686 -12.92 -16.16 43.46
CA ALA A 686 -13.72 -15.35 44.36
C ALA A 686 -15.08 -15.99 44.67
N ALA A 687 -15.72 -15.52 45.73
CA ALA A 687 -17.06 -15.96 46.06
C ALA A 687 -18.06 -15.53 44.97
N GLY A 688 -18.98 -16.44 44.62
CA GLY A 688 -19.99 -16.21 43.58
C GLY A 688 -19.67 -16.83 42.22
N VAL A 689 -18.47 -17.39 42.03
CA VAL A 689 -18.13 -18.15 40.83
C VAL A 689 -18.82 -19.52 40.85
N ASP A 690 -19.58 -19.83 39.80
CA ASP A 690 -20.20 -21.14 39.63
C ASP A 690 -19.20 -22.14 39.07
N MET A 691 -18.64 -22.96 39.95
CA MET A 691 -17.66 -23.99 39.62
C MET A 691 -18.21 -25.08 38.68
N ASN A 692 -19.54 -25.17 38.49
CA ASN A 692 -20.13 -26.10 37.52
C ASN A 692 -19.86 -25.70 36.07
N ASN A 693 -19.56 -24.42 35.82
CA ASN A 693 -19.18 -23.91 34.49
C ASN A 693 -17.69 -24.10 34.19
N ILE A 694 -16.94 -24.73 35.09
CA ILE A 694 -15.52 -25.03 34.93
C ILE A 694 -15.35 -26.54 34.82
N ASN A 695 -14.74 -27.02 33.73
CA ASN A 695 -14.49 -28.43 33.48
C ASN A 695 -12.99 -28.71 33.42
N ALA A 696 -12.58 -29.84 33.98
CA ALA A 696 -11.21 -30.32 33.80
C ALA A 696 -10.97 -30.67 32.31
N GLY A 697 -9.77 -30.37 31.82
CA GLY A 697 -9.40 -30.60 30.42
C GLY A 697 -9.84 -29.51 29.44
N GLN A 698 -10.47 -28.42 29.90
CA GLN A 698 -10.76 -27.24 29.08
C GLN A 698 -9.70 -26.15 29.29
N SER A 699 -9.51 -25.31 28.26
CA SER A 699 -8.65 -24.13 28.30
C SER A 699 -9.39 -22.94 28.91
N TYR A 700 -8.70 -22.22 29.78
CA TYR A 700 -9.19 -21.01 30.41
C TYR A 700 -8.15 -19.91 30.35
N PHE A 701 -8.63 -18.69 30.59
CA PHE A 701 -7.86 -17.47 30.39
C PHE A 701 -7.91 -16.64 31.65
N ILE A 702 -6.76 -16.13 32.04
CA ILE A 702 -6.65 -15.04 33.01
C ILE A 702 -6.62 -13.77 32.18
N TYR A 703 -7.47 -12.79 32.48
CA TYR A 703 -7.49 -11.52 31.76
C TYR A 703 -7.64 -10.33 32.72
N THR A 704 -7.32 -9.13 32.25
CA THR A 704 -7.47 -7.88 33.01
C THR A 704 -8.42 -6.93 32.29
N ASN A 705 -9.04 -6.03 33.04
CA ASN A 705 -9.84 -4.96 32.44
C ASN A 705 -8.98 -3.90 31.74
N ALA A 706 -7.69 -3.83 32.08
CA ALA A 706 -6.69 -3.03 31.36
C ALA A 706 -6.05 -3.87 30.23
N PRO A 707 -5.75 -3.25 29.08
CA PRO A 707 -4.92 -3.86 28.05
C PRO A 707 -3.60 -4.33 28.68
N ALA A 708 -3.30 -5.61 28.54
CA ALA A 708 -2.09 -6.24 29.06
C ALA A 708 -1.59 -7.25 28.04
N ARG A 709 -0.28 -7.23 27.79
CA ARG A 709 0.40 -8.21 26.95
C ARG A 709 0.26 -9.60 27.55
N THR A 710 0.00 -10.61 26.72
CA THR A 710 0.00 -12.02 27.17
C THR A 710 1.44 -12.42 27.43
N ASN A 711 1.78 -12.71 28.69
CA ASN A 711 3.13 -13.15 29.01
C ASN A 711 3.25 -14.64 28.66
N PHE A 712 3.77 -14.96 27.47
CA PHE A 712 4.13 -16.33 27.08
C PHE A 712 5.41 -16.77 27.82
N VAL A 713 5.42 -16.72 29.15
CA VAL A 713 6.58 -17.13 29.94
C VAL A 713 6.48 -18.63 30.19
N SER A 714 7.40 -19.39 29.58
CA SER A 714 7.70 -20.73 30.08
C SER A 714 8.43 -20.58 31.41
N LYS A 715 7.69 -20.60 32.53
CA LYS A 715 8.28 -20.61 33.89
C LYS A 715 8.92 -21.97 34.24
N CYS A 716 9.16 -22.84 33.26
CA CYS A 716 9.82 -24.11 33.49
C CYS A 716 11.33 -23.86 33.55
N PRO A 717 11.97 -23.96 34.74
CA PRO A 717 13.40 -23.79 34.83
C PRO A 717 14.04 -24.99 34.12
N VAL A 718 14.74 -24.71 33.02
CA VAL A 718 15.91 -25.47 32.57
C VAL A 718 15.71 -26.78 31.78
N LYS A 719 14.60 -27.10 31.09
CA LYS A 719 14.59 -28.37 30.30
C LYS A 719 14.15 -28.39 28.84
N ASN A 720 13.48 -27.38 28.27
CA ASN A 720 13.06 -27.48 26.88
C ASN A 720 13.20 -26.16 26.09
N LYS A 721 14.36 -25.99 25.43
CA LYS A 721 14.70 -24.86 24.55
C LYS A 721 13.63 -24.59 23.46
N ALA A 722 12.93 -25.64 23.05
CA ALA A 722 11.90 -25.57 22.04
C ALA A 722 10.62 -24.88 22.53
N GLN A 723 10.22 -25.14 23.77
CA GLN A 723 9.06 -24.48 24.39
C GLN A 723 9.31 -22.99 24.56
N ILE A 724 10.53 -22.62 24.95
CA ILE A 724 10.98 -21.22 25.06
C ILE A 724 10.91 -20.56 23.68
N THR A 725 11.48 -21.20 22.65
CA THR A 725 11.49 -20.66 21.29
C THR A 725 10.08 -20.43 20.74
N MET A 726 9.17 -21.40 20.89
CA MET A 726 7.79 -21.27 20.40
C MET A 726 6.99 -20.21 21.17
N ALA A 727 7.19 -20.13 22.49
CA ALA A 727 6.57 -19.09 23.32
C ALA A 727 7.05 -17.69 22.90
N ASN A 728 8.35 -17.55 22.64
CA ASN A 728 8.95 -16.30 22.17
C ASN A 728 8.48 -15.90 20.78
N ILE A 729 8.29 -16.86 19.86
CA ILE A 729 7.69 -16.58 18.55
C ILE A 729 6.27 -16.03 18.67
N LYS A 730 5.45 -16.63 19.56
CA LYS A 730 4.09 -16.11 19.82
C LYS A 730 4.12 -14.70 20.40
N ALA A 731 5.06 -14.44 21.32
CA ALA A 731 5.24 -13.12 21.91
C ALA A 731 5.69 -12.07 20.88
N ILE A 732 6.60 -12.43 19.96
CA ILE A 732 7.02 -11.56 18.84
C ILE A 732 5.80 -11.22 17.97
N ARG A 733 5.03 -12.24 17.56
CA ARG A 733 3.82 -12.04 16.76
C ARG A 733 2.81 -11.13 17.45
N GLN A 734 2.56 -11.33 18.74
CA GLN A 734 1.63 -10.50 19.50
C GLN A 734 2.06 -9.02 19.50
N ASP A 735 3.36 -8.75 19.64
CA ASP A 735 3.85 -7.37 19.63
C ASP A 735 3.76 -6.73 18.24
N ILE A 736 3.95 -7.52 17.17
CA ILE A 736 3.70 -7.06 15.79
C ILE A 736 2.23 -6.72 15.61
N GLU A 737 1.31 -7.58 16.05
CA GLU A 737 -0.12 -7.32 15.99
C GLU A 737 -0.47 -6.02 16.75
N ILE A 738 0.08 -5.80 17.94
CA ILE A 738 -0.10 -4.54 18.69
C ILE A 738 0.39 -3.32 17.91
N ILE A 739 1.58 -3.41 17.31
CA ILE A 739 2.15 -2.33 16.48
C ILE A 739 1.25 -2.04 15.28
N GLU A 740 0.72 -3.06 14.61
CA GLU A 740 -0.18 -2.92 13.46
C GLU A 740 -1.53 -2.34 13.85
N PHE A 741 -2.13 -2.79 14.97
CA PHE A 741 -3.40 -2.23 15.44
C PHE A 741 -3.27 -0.77 15.84
N ALA A 742 -2.18 -0.37 16.49
CA ALA A 742 -1.91 1.03 16.78
C ALA A 742 -1.77 1.86 15.49
N PHE A 743 -1.10 1.31 14.47
CA PHE A 743 -1.01 1.94 13.16
C PHE A 743 -2.38 2.09 12.48
N PHE A 744 -3.20 1.04 12.45
CA PHE A 744 -4.53 1.08 11.85
C PHE A 744 -5.47 2.02 12.60
N GLU A 745 -5.42 2.04 13.93
CA GLU A 745 -6.18 2.99 14.73
C GLU A 745 -5.80 4.44 14.39
N ASP A 746 -4.49 4.73 14.31
CA ASP A 746 -4.01 6.03 13.86
C ASP A 746 -4.47 6.36 12.44
N MET A 747 -4.42 5.39 11.53
CA MET A 747 -4.86 5.55 10.14
C MET A 747 -6.36 5.87 10.05
N PHE A 748 -7.20 5.17 10.80
CA PHE A 748 -8.66 5.38 10.77
C PHE A 748 -9.09 6.68 11.45
N ASN A 749 -8.30 7.18 12.41
CA ASN A 749 -8.61 8.39 13.15
C ASN A 749 -8.06 9.67 12.50
N LYS A 750 -7.04 9.56 11.64
CA LYS A 750 -6.39 10.70 11.01
C LYS A 750 -6.88 10.89 9.57
N THR A 751 -6.88 12.13 9.09
CA THR A 751 -7.52 12.51 7.81
C THR A 751 -6.55 13.07 6.78
N SER A 752 -5.25 13.09 7.05
CA SER A 752 -4.24 13.65 6.14
C SER A 752 -3.18 12.63 5.75
N ASP A 753 -2.60 12.79 4.56
CA ASP A 753 -1.48 11.96 4.10
C ASP A 753 -0.25 12.11 5.02
N THR A 754 0.00 13.32 5.53
CA THR A 754 1.08 13.58 6.50
C THR A 754 0.92 12.72 7.75
N ASP A 755 -0.30 12.64 8.28
CA ASP A 755 -0.61 11.83 9.44
C ASP A 755 -0.41 10.34 9.19
N PHE A 756 -0.81 9.85 8.01
CA PHE A 756 -0.56 8.48 7.57
C PHE A 756 0.95 8.19 7.51
N GLN A 757 1.74 9.10 6.93
CA GLN A 757 3.20 8.96 6.86
C GLN A 757 3.84 8.93 8.26
N ILE A 758 3.35 9.75 9.20
CA ILE A 758 3.81 9.74 10.60
C ILE A 758 3.46 8.42 11.27
N ALA A 759 2.23 7.93 11.10
CA ALA A 759 1.80 6.63 11.65
C ALA A 759 2.65 5.49 11.07
N ASN A 760 2.88 5.49 9.76
CA ASN A 760 3.70 4.48 9.09
C ASN A 760 5.18 4.55 9.54
N ALA A 761 5.75 5.74 9.69
CA ALA A 761 7.09 5.92 10.24
C ALA A 761 7.19 5.40 11.69
N THR A 762 6.14 5.59 12.49
CA THR A 762 6.04 5.09 13.86
C THR A 762 5.92 3.56 13.89
N LYS A 763 5.10 2.97 13.00
CA LYS A 763 5.03 1.52 12.77
C LYS A 763 6.41 0.96 12.47
N LYS A 764 7.10 1.52 11.46
CA LYS A 764 8.44 1.10 11.04
C LYS A 764 9.47 1.22 12.17
N ALA A 765 9.52 2.34 12.88
CA ALA A 765 10.43 2.52 14.01
C ALA A 765 10.16 1.51 15.13
N SER A 766 8.90 1.16 15.38
CA SER A 766 8.52 0.16 16.38
C SER A 766 8.91 -1.26 15.95
N LEU A 767 8.74 -1.60 14.67
CA LEU A 767 9.21 -2.86 14.09
C LEU A 767 10.75 -2.96 14.11
N ASP A 768 11.46 -1.87 13.82
CA ASP A 768 12.93 -1.83 13.92
C ASP A 768 13.41 -1.96 15.38
N ALA A 769 12.71 -1.35 16.34
CA ALA A 769 13.01 -1.54 17.76
C ALA A 769 12.78 -3.00 18.18
N LEU A 770 11.73 -3.65 17.67
CA LEU A 770 11.41 -5.05 17.92
C LEU A 770 12.56 -6.00 17.54
N VAL A 771 13.33 -5.67 16.49
CA VAL A 771 14.52 -6.44 16.08
C VAL A 771 15.52 -6.58 17.23
N SER A 772 15.69 -5.51 18.03
CA SER A 772 16.64 -5.51 19.15
C SER A 772 16.21 -6.37 20.33
N HIS A 773 14.90 -6.63 20.46
CA HIS A 773 14.33 -7.48 21.50
C HIS A 773 14.50 -8.97 21.21
N ILE A 774 14.78 -9.34 19.96
CA ILE A 774 15.01 -10.73 19.58
C ILE A 774 16.48 -11.07 19.86
N GLY A 775 16.73 -12.01 20.76
CA GLY A 775 18.05 -12.53 21.09
C GLY A 775 18.17 -14.04 20.94
N GLY A 776 19.22 -14.61 21.52
CA GLY A 776 19.44 -16.05 21.59
C GLY A 776 20.69 -16.53 20.84
N MET A 777 21.10 -17.76 21.21
CA MET A 777 22.20 -18.58 20.70
C MET A 777 21.54 -19.90 20.24
N LEU A 778 21.72 -20.56 19.09
CA LEU A 778 22.68 -20.55 17.98
C LEU A 778 21.92 -21.03 16.73
N ASN A 779 22.30 -20.62 15.53
CA ASN A 779 21.93 -21.34 14.29
C ASN A 779 22.53 -22.76 14.30
N SER A 780 22.49 -23.47 13.15
CA SER A 780 23.06 -24.81 13.01
C SER A 780 24.49 -25.01 13.51
N ASP A 781 25.27 -23.94 13.48
CA ASP A 781 26.72 -23.97 13.56
C ASP A 781 27.28 -23.43 14.87
N GLY A 782 26.40 -22.93 15.75
CA GLY A 782 26.87 -22.29 16.95
C GLY A 782 27.02 -20.77 16.83
N ASP A 783 26.37 -20.12 15.86
CA ASP A 783 26.43 -18.66 15.71
C ASP A 783 25.14 -17.95 16.17
N PRO A 784 25.22 -16.72 16.72
CA PRO A 784 24.06 -15.92 17.04
C PRO A 784 23.15 -15.69 15.82
N ILE A 785 21.84 -15.60 16.05
CA ILE A 785 20.88 -15.22 15.01
C ILE A 785 21.26 -13.82 14.50
N THR A 786 21.46 -13.70 13.19
CA THR A 786 21.91 -12.46 12.57
C THR A 786 20.82 -11.39 12.59
N THR A 787 21.20 -10.10 12.55
CA THR A 787 20.23 -9.00 12.43
C THR A 787 19.33 -9.15 11.19
N ALA A 788 19.85 -9.68 10.08
CA ALA A 788 19.07 -9.97 8.88
C ALA A 788 17.96 -11.00 9.16
N GLN A 789 18.29 -12.11 9.84
CA GLN A 789 17.30 -13.13 10.24
C GLN A 789 16.24 -12.58 11.20
N LYS A 790 16.63 -11.74 12.16
CA LYS A 790 15.67 -11.09 13.07
C LYS A 790 14.69 -10.18 12.31
N LYS A 791 15.20 -9.39 11.35
CA LYS A 791 14.37 -8.54 10.48
C LYS A 791 13.44 -9.36 9.60
N ALA A 792 13.96 -10.43 8.98
CA ALA A 792 13.17 -11.34 8.18
C ALA A 792 12.05 -12.00 9.00
N LEU A 793 12.36 -12.45 10.22
CA LEU A 793 11.37 -13.03 11.15
C LEU A 793 10.21 -12.07 11.42
N ILE A 794 10.52 -10.81 11.73
CA ILE A 794 9.49 -9.78 11.96
C ILE A 794 8.68 -9.54 10.68
N MET A 795 9.35 -9.37 9.54
CA MET A 795 8.69 -9.14 8.25
C MET A 795 7.71 -10.26 7.88
N MET A 796 8.04 -11.53 8.16
CA MET A 796 7.16 -12.67 7.86
C MET A 796 5.87 -12.69 8.69
N PHE A 797 5.85 -11.99 9.83
CA PHE A 797 4.66 -11.86 10.69
C PHE A 797 3.86 -10.59 10.43
N VAL A 798 4.50 -9.53 9.94
CA VAL A 798 3.83 -8.31 9.49
C VAL A 798 2.87 -8.70 8.38
N GLN A 799 1.61 -8.25 8.47
CA GLN A 799 0.66 -8.41 7.39
C GLN A 799 1.15 -7.60 6.19
N PRO A 800 1.11 -8.17 4.97
CA PRO A 800 1.40 -7.38 3.79
C PRO A 800 0.44 -6.18 3.74
N ASP A 801 0.96 -4.96 3.82
CA ASP A 801 0.20 -3.71 3.67
C ASP A 801 -0.14 -3.49 2.17
N PHE A 802 -0.96 -4.36 1.58
CA PHE A 802 -1.42 -4.23 0.18
C PHE A 802 -2.38 -3.06 -0.03
#